data_AF-A0A3Q0KEJ8-F1
#
_entry.id   AF-A0A3Q0KEJ8-F1
#
_cell.length_a   1.000
_cell.length_b   1.000
_cell.length_c   1.000
_cell.angle_alpha   90.00
_cell.angle_beta   90.00
_cell.angle_gamma   90.00
#
_symmetry.space_group_name_H-M   'P 1'
#
loop_
_entity.id
_entity.type
_entity.pdbx_description
1 polymer ?
#
loop_
_entity_poly.entity_id
_entity_poly.type
_entity_poly.pdbx_seq_one_letter_code
_entity_poly.pdbx_strand_id
1 'polypeptide(L)'
;MSINQLTQEQWDDLFHKYKSLRESNNIAWDDIKTALEVVGVSVAGHEIRDLVGQQRNWLNPDEFHELYKKAKDLKDTTKAISKALLLKHAEDVKSFTVGKNDTDTRHSVSKAEERGFTLWINKRLGHDVELQDGILPVDPSVDGQLYQRCKNGILLCKLVNVASPNTIDERSINRGPSLKNVFNVHENLTLAVNSAASIGCCVVNTGPEDIMQGKRHIVLGLIWQLIRRGLIDTITLNRHKELIALLHDGETAEDLSTLKPEELLMRWVNYHLHRAGCDRRITNFNSDLADSVVYAHLMEQIVPIDKRCKLMSASEILSSTSRQERAMNVLNNNETLGTPFTLAPEDIYLAGEKNNDNRDRLNLAFLATLFNMYPGLDARRDDFLVEGETLEERTYRNWINSLGVKPYVTHLYTDLSNGLVLLQLFDKIKPGAVDWSLVDQDFDPKRRLFQETGNCNLVIDSAQSMNIRFVNVSGKDIQKRDRKLVLGVCFTLMQAYIFKLLHEVTPGESHIPRDDKDILTWVNEQMMEARAKPLSSFRDPALATGIPILQLLEHIKPNSTNKDIWLGNNIDDASIRQYAISCCHKAGARVFTLPEHLEDLNGKMILTLFASLQLLYYNLKQKAENKHKRIKNNELKWLKLNDDQKTNGAE
;
A
#
# COMPACT_ATOMS: atom_id res chain seq x y z
N MET A 1 -58.36 2.86 -8.42
CA MET A 1 -57.61 3.79 -9.29
C MET A 1 -56.35 3.08 -9.74
N SER A 2 -55.97 3.17 -11.02
CA SER A 2 -54.71 2.56 -11.45
C SER A 2 -53.57 3.28 -10.75
N ILE A 3 -52.59 2.56 -10.21
CA ILE A 3 -51.48 3.09 -9.39
C ILE A 3 -50.63 4.13 -10.16
N ASN A 4 -50.80 4.19 -11.48
CA ASN A 4 -50.07 5.07 -12.39
C ASN A 4 -50.95 6.16 -13.02
N GLN A 5 -52.16 6.39 -12.51
CA GLN A 5 -52.96 7.54 -12.91
C GLN A 5 -52.72 8.74 -11.99
N LEU A 6 -52.66 9.93 -12.58
CA LEU A 6 -52.79 11.18 -11.84
C LEU A 6 -54.14 11.21 -11.13
N THR A 7 -54.11 11.56 -9.85
CA THR A 7 -55.31 11.75 -9.03
C THR A 7 -56.00 13.07 -9.39
N GLN A 8 -57.26 13.22 -9.01
CA GLN A 8 -57.98 14.48 -9.21
C GLN A 8 -57.29 15.64 -8.48
N GLU A 9 -56.79 15.40 -7.26
CA GLU A 9 -56.04 16.38 -6.46
C GLU A 9 -54.76 16.85 -7.18
N GLN A 10 -54.01 15.93 -7.78
CA GLN A 10 -52.83 16.27 -8.57
C GLN A 10 -53.17 17.12 -9.82
N TRP A 11 -54.32 16.85 -10.46
CA TRP A 11 -54.79 17.70 -11.54
C TRP A 11 -55.20 19.09 -11.03
N ASP A 12 -55.90 19.16 -9.91
CA ASP A 12 -56.33 20.43 -9.30
C ASP A 12 -55.11 21.29 -8.92
N ASP A 13 -54.03 20.70 -8.41
CA ASP A 13 -52.76 21.39 -8.13
C ASP A 13 -52.11 21.96 -9.40
N LEU A 14 -52.12 21.21 -10.50
CA LEU A 14 -51.63 21.69 -11.80
C LEU A 14 -52.50 22.83 -12.32
N PHE A 15 -53.84 22.69 -12.25
CA PHE A 15 -54.78 23.72 -12.66
C PHE A 15 -54.65 24.98 -11.81
N HIS A 16 -54.33 24.87 -10.52
CA HIS A 16 -54.10 26.02 -9.64
C HIS A 16 -52.78 26.72 -9.98
N LYS A 17 -51.71 25.96 -10.26
CA LYS A 17 -50.36 26.51 -10.48
C LYS A 17 -50.13 27.09 -11.88
N TYR A 18 -50.65 26.46 -12.94
CA TYR A 18 -50.31 26.84 -14.32
C TYR A 18 -51.47 27.54 -15.02
N LYS A 19 -51.25 28.84 -15.33
CA LYS A 19 -52.23 29.68 -16.01
C LYS A 19 -52.52 29.20 -17.45
N SER A 20 -51.50 28.75 -18.17
CA SER A 20 -51.61 28.16 -19.51
C SER A 20 -52.61 27.00 -19.55
N LEU A 21 -52.58 26.12 -18.54
CA LEU A 21 -53.50 25.00 -18.43
C LEU A 21 -54.97 25.46 -18.27
N ARG A 22 -55.22 26.59 -17.62
CA ARG A 22 -56.58 27.15 -17.48
C ARG A 22 -57.08 27.86 -18.73
N GLU A 23 -56.19 28.54 -19.47
CA GLU A 23 -56.57 29.38 -20.61
C GLU A 23 -56.60 28.64 -21.93
N SER A 24 -55.61 27.77 -22.17
CA SER A 24 -55.45 27.04 -23.45
C SER A 24 -55.60 25.54 -23.31
N ASN A 25 -55.90 25.04 -22.10
CA ASN A 25 -55.95 23.61 -21.79
C ASN A 25 -54.67 22.86 -22.20
N ASN A 26 -53.52 23.51 -22.05
CA ASN A 26 -52.20 22.96 -22.38
C ASN A 26 -51.15 23.44 -21.37
N ILE A 27 -50.12 22.63 -21.14
CA ILE A 27 -48.94 22.98 -20.32
C ILE A 27 -47.82 23.43 -21.24
N ALA A 28 -47.25 24.61 -20.99
CA ALA A 28 -46.12 25.12 -21.76
C ALA A 28 -44.88 24.24 -21.54
N TRP A 29 -44.06 24.07 -22.57
CA TRP A 29 -42.87 23.21 -22.49
C TRP A 29 -41.92 23.59 -21.35
N ASP A 30 -41.71 24.89 -21.15
CA ASP A 30 -40.84 25.41 -20.09
C ASP A 30 -41.34 25.06 -18.67
N ASP A 31 -42.65 24.78 -18.53
CA ASP A 31 -43.29 24.40 -17.26
C ASP A 31 -43.31 22.88 -17.01
N ILE A 32 -42.99 22.04 -18.01
CA ILE A 32 -43.18 20.58 -17.90
C ILE A 32 -42.39 19.96 -16.76
N LYS A 33 -41.14 20.39 -16.59
CA LYS A 33 -40.29 19.88 -15.50
C LYS A 33 -40.91 20.17 -14.14
N THR A 34 -41.30 21.42 -13.92
CA THR A 34 -41.92 21.84 -12.66
C THR A 34 -43.32 21.25 -12.48
N ALA A 35 -44.04 20.95 -13.56
CA ALA A 35 -45.34 20.28 -13.51
C ALA A 35 -45.19 18.81 -13.07
N LEU A 36 -44.20 18.09 -13.58
CA LEU A 36 -43.87 16.73 -13.12
C LEU A 36 -43.48 16.71 -11.64
N GLU A 37 -42.75 17.72 -11.18
CA GLU A 37 -42.39 17.86 -9.76
C GLU A 37 -43.61 18.07 -8.86
N VAL A 38 -44.62 18.84 -9.30
CA VAL A 38 -45.88 19.04 -8.57
C VAL A 38 -46.62 17.72 -8.36
N VAL A 39 -46.59 16.84 -9.36
CA VAL A 39 -47.25 15.52 -9.28
C VAL A 39 -46.34 14.43 -8.70
N GLY A 40 -45.20 14.81 -8.11
CA GLY A 40 -44.35 13.92 -7.31
C GLY A 40 -43.26 13.18 -8.09
N VAL A 41 -42.95 13.57 -9.33
CA VAL A 41 -41.89 12.95 -10.15
C VAL A 41 -40.85 13.99 -10.54
N SER A 42 -39.68 13.93 -9.91
CA SER A 42 -38.55 14.81 -10.25
C SER A 42 -37.68 14.17 -11.32
N VAL A 43 -37.60 14.80 -12.50
CA VAL A 43 -36.79 14.39 -13.65
C VAL A 43 -35.87 15.52 -14.10
N ALA A 44 -34.69 15.17 -14.61
CA ALA A 44 -33.75 16.10 -15.22
C ALA A 44 -34.23 16.54 -16.60
N GLY A 45 -33.77 17.72 -17.05
CA GLY A 45 -34.17 18.27 -18.35
C GLY A 45 -33.80 17.40 -19.55
N HIS A 46 -32.71 16.62 -19.47
CA HIS A 46 -32.35 15.67 -20.52
C HIS A 46 -33.27 14.43 -20.52
N GLU A 47 -33.63 13.90 -19.35
CA GLU A 47 -34.57 12.76 -19.23
C GLU A 47 -35.94 13.10 -19.85
N ILE A 48 -36.41 14.35 -19.70
CA ILE A 48 -37.66 14.80 -20.34
C ILE A 48 -37.53 14.74 -21.87
N ARG A 49 -36.39 15.16 -22.43
CA ARG A 49 -36.14 15.07 -23.87
C ARG A 49 -36.07 13.62 -24.34
N ASP A 50 -35.53 12.71 -23.54
CA ASP A 50 -35.49 11.28 -23.89
C ASP A 50 -36.88 10.64 -23.86
N LEU A 51 -37.75 11.07 -22.94
CA LEU A 51 -39.12 10.54 -22.79
C LEU A 51 -40.12 11.08 -23.83
N VAL A 52 -39.95 12.33 -24.26
CA VAL A 52 -40.87 13.03 -25.18
C VAL A 52 -40.31 13.12 -26.60
N GLY A 53 -38.99 13.03 -26.77
CA GLY A 53 -38.28 13.22 -28.03
C GLY A 53 -37.97 14.69 -28.29
N GLN A 54 -38.48 15.22 -29.40
CA GLN A 54 -38.22 16.61 -29.79
C GLN A 54 -38.92 17.61 -28.87
N GLN A 55 -38.29 18.76 -28.65
CA GLN A 55 -38.88 19.87 -27.93
C GLN A 55 -40.15 20.35 -28.64
N ARG A 56 -41.25 20.43 -27.90
CA ARG A 56 -42.54 20.95 -28.38
C ARG A 56 -42.82 22.30 -27.73
N ASN A 57 -43.81 23.05 -28.20
CA ASN A 57 -44.21 24.30 -27.56
C ASN A 57 -45.09 24.05 -26.32
N TRP A 58 -45.95 23.03 -26.38
CA TRP A 58 -46.86 22.67 -25.30
C TRP A 58 -47.22 21.18 -25.35
N LEU A 59 -47.76 20.67 -24.23
CA LEU A 59 -48.37 19.35 -24.11
C LEU A 59 -49.82 19.51 -23.65
N ASN A 60 -50.72 18.72 -24.23
CA ASN A 60 -52.10 18.63 -23.73
C ASN A 60 -52.17 17.72 -22.47
N PRO A 61 -53.29 17.68 -21.74
CA PRO A 61 -53.42 16.91 -20.51
C PRO A 61 -53.16 15.41 -20.68
N ASP A 62 -53.62 14.81 -21.79
CA ASP A 62 -53.42 13.38 -22.07
C ASP A 62 -51.94 13.07 -22.35
N GLU A 63 -51.26 13.92 -23.10
CA GLU A 63 -49.83 13.82 -23.38
C GLU A 63 -49.00 14.00 -22.10
N PHE A 64 -49.37 14.96 -21.24
CA PHE A 64 -48.71 15.14 -19.95
C PHE A 64 -48.94 13.95 -19.02
N HIS A 65 -50.13 13.36 -19.03
CA HIS A 65 -50.43 12.17 -18.25
C HIS A 65 -49.59 10.96 -18.69
N GLU A 66 -49.42 10.76 -20.00
CA GLU A 66 -48.52 9.72 -20.52
C GLU A 66 -47.05 9.99 -20.19
N LEU A 67 -46.62 11.26 -20.23
CA LEU A 67 -45.29 11.64 -19.77
C LEU A 67 -45.07 11.34 -18.28
N TYR A 68 -46.05 11.65 -17.43
CA TYR A 68 -46.00 11.32 -16.00
C TYR A 68 -45.83 9.82 -15.77
N LYS A 69 -46.59 8.96 -16.48
CA LYS A 69 -46.44 7.50 -16.39
C LYS A 69 -45.03 7.04 -16.73
N LYS A 70 -44.51 7.50 -17.88
CA LYS A 70 -43.15 7.16 -18.32
C LYS A 70 -42.08 7.64 -17.35
N ALA A 71 -42.24 8.86 -16.82
CA ALA A 71 -41.30 9.44 -15.87
C ALA A 71 -41.31 8.69 -14.52
N LYS A 72 -42.50 8.30 -14.03
CA LYS A 72 -42.65 7.52 -12.80
C LYS A 72 -42.03 6.14 -12.94
N ASP A 73 -42.30 5.43 -14.03
CA ASP A 73 -41.74 4.10 -14.32
C ASP A 73 -40.20 4.14 -14.41
N LEU A 74 -39.65 5.15 -15.08
CA LEU A 74 -38.21 5.40 -15.12
C LEU A 74 -37.62 5.57 -13.71
N LYS A 75 -38.25 6.34 -12.83
CA LYS A 75 -37.73 6.59 -11.48
C LYS A 75 -37.90 5.40 -10.55
N ASP A 76 -38.98 4.66 -10.65
CA ASP A 76 -39.20 3.43 -9.86
C ASP A 76 -38.24 2.32 -10.29
N THR A 77 -38.03 2.15 -11.60
CA THR A 77 -37.01 1.23 -12.14
C THR A 77 -35.62 1.62 -11.67
N THR A 78 -35.27 2.91 -11.73
CA THR A 78 -33.98 3.44 -11.24
C THR A 78 -33.79 3.18 -9.75
N LYS A 79 -34.83 3.38 -8.91
CA LYS A 79 -34.79 3.07 -7.47
C LYS A 79 -34.65 1.58 -7.19
N ALA A 80 -35.35 0.72 -7.94
CA ALA A 80 -35.26 -0.72 -7.80
C ALA A 80 -33.85 -1.23 -8.16
N ILE A 81 -33.29 -0.76 -9.28
CA ILE A 81 -31.89 -1.02 -9.68
C ILE A 81 -30.92 -0.53 -8.60
N SER A 82 -31.11 0.69 -8.08
CA SER A 82 -30.27 1.24 -7.01
C SER A 82 -30.32 0.41 -5.73
N LYS A 83 -31.50 -0.07 -5.33
CA LYS A 83 -31.69 -0.94 -4.16
C LYS A 83 -31.05 -2.31 -4.36
N ALA A 84 -31.22 -2.90 -5.55
CA ALA A 84 -30.58 -4.16 -5.90
C ALA A 84 -29.05 -4.04 -5.91
N LEU A 85 -28.51 -2.94 -6.44
CA LEU A 85 -27.08 -2.61 -6.41
C LEU A 85 -26.57 -2.43 -4.98
N LEU A 86 -27.30 -1.73 -4.11
CA LEU A 86 -26.94 -1.57 -2.69
C LEU A 86 -26.91 -2.91 -1.94
N LEU A 87 -27.85 -3.81 -2.22
CA LEU A 87 -27.88 -5.14 -1.62
C LEU A 87 -26.70 -5.99 -2.10
N LYS A 88 -26.41 -5.93 -3.41
CA LYS A 88 -25.23 -6.58 -4.01
C LYS A 88 -23.92 -5.98 -3.47
N HIS A 89 -23.89 -4.69 -3.18
CA HIS A 89 -22.73 -4.03 -2.56
C HIS A 89 -22.49 -4.50 -1.12
N ALA A 90 -23.55 -4.70 -0.33
CA ALA A 90 -23.42 -5.32 0.99
C ALA A 90 -22.86 -6.76 0.88
N GLU A 91 -23.10 -7.45 -0.24
CA GLU A 91 -22.45 -8.72 -0.54
C GLU A 91 -21.00 -8.55 -1.00
N ASP A 92 -20.67 -7.50 -1.76
CA ASP A 92 -19.34 -7.24 -2.36
C ASP A 92 -18.32 -6.65 -1.37
N VAL A 93 -18.73 -5.71 -0.50
CA VAL A 93 -17.93 -5.23 0.62
C VAL A 93 -18.26 -6.07 1.86
N LYS A 94 -17.61 -7.23 1.99
CA LYS A 94 -17.75 -8.04 3.21
C LYS A 94 -17.09 -7.34 4.39
N SER A 95 -17.88 -6.86 5.34
CA SER A 95 -17.39 -6.37 6.64
C SER A 95 -17.14 -7.54 7.59
N PHE A 96 -15.97 -7.55 8.23
CA PHE A 96 -15.59 -8.54 9.24
C PHE A 96 -15.41 -7.83 10.59
N THR A 97 -16.00 -8.41 11.64
CA THR A 97 -15.83 -8.00 13.03
C THR A 97 -14.61 -8.73 13.62
N VAL A 98 -13.61 -7.99 14.10
CA VAL A 98 -12.42 -8.56 14.74
C VAL A 98 -12.40 -8.16 16.21
N GLY A 99 -12.67 -9.11 17.10
CA GLY A 99 -12.40 -8.99 18.54
C GLY A 99 -13.61 -9.28 19.45
N LYS A 100 -13.34 -9.83 20.63
CA LYS A 100 -14.31 -9.97 21.75
C LYS A 100 -14.37 -8.72 22.64
N ASN A 101 -13.55 -7.71 22.37
CA ASN A 101 -13.47 -6.49 23.16
C ASN A 101 -14.14 -5.36 22.38
N ASP A 102 -15.23 -4.86 22.97
CA ASP A 102 -16.25 -3.85 22.64
C ASP A 102 -15.93 -2.60 21.76
N THR A 103 -14.88 -2.60 20.95
CA THR A 103 -14.69 -1.64 19.85
C THR A 103 -14.76 -2.39 18.53
N ASP A 104 -15.99 -2.66 18.08
CA ASP A 104 -16.27 -3.45 16.87
C ASP A 104 -15.87 -2.66 15.61
N THR A 105 -14.57 -2.61 15.34
CA THR A 105 -14.03 -1.93 14.16
C THR A 105 -14.24 -2.88 12.97
N ARG A 106 -15.23 -2.57 12.14
CA ARG A 106 -15.53 -3.33 10.93
C ARG A 106 -14.44 -3.08 9.89
N HIS A 107 -13.69 -4.13 9.54
CA HIS A 107 -12.75 -4.10 8.42
C HIS A 107 -13.35 -4.82 7.22
N SER A 108 -13.29 -4.24 6.04
CA SER A 108 -13.72 -4.88 4.80
C SER A 108 -12.57 -5.06 3.81
N VAL A 109 -12.76 -5.97 2.86
CA VAL A 109 -11.89 -6.16 1.70
C VAL A 109 -12.73 -6.02 0.44
N SER A 110 -12.13 -5.46 -0.62
CA SER A 110 -12.73 -5.41 -1.95
C SER A 110 -12.61 -6.78 -2.62
N LYS A 111 -13.73 -7.33 -3.10
CA LYS A 111 -13.71 -8.58 -3.87
C LYS A 111 -13.02 -8.40 -5.20
N ALA A 112 -13.19 -7.22 -5.81
CA ALA A 112 -12.52 -6.88 -7.05
C ALA A 112 -10.99 -6.94 -6.87
N GLU A 113 -10.47 -6.35 -5.78
CA GLU A 113 -9.05 -6.42 -5.43
C GLU A 113 -8.59 -7.86 -5.14
N GLU A 114 -9.34 -8.61 -4.33
CA GLU A 114 -9.01 -10.02 -4.02
C GLU A 114 -8.88 -10.86 -5.30
N ARG A 115 -9.82 -10.73 -6.23
CA ARG A 115 -9.78 -11.39 -7.53
C ARG A 115 -8.60 -10.91 -8.37
N GLY A 116 -8.45 -9.61 -8.57
CA GLY A 116 -7.41 -9.04 -9.44
C GLY A 116 -6.01 -9.40 -8.97
N PHE A 117 -5.75 -9.28 -7.66
CA PHE A 117 -4.46 -9.65 -7.09
C PHE A 117 -4.22 -11.16 -7.14
N THR A 118 -5.25 -11.98 -6.92
CA THR A 118 -5.16 -13.44 -7.07
C THR A 118 -4.75 -13.84 -8.50
N LEU A 119 -5.40 -13.28 -9.52
CA LEU A 119 -5.09 -13.56 -10.91
C LEU A 119 -3.67 -13.12 -11.27
N TRP A 120 -3.26 -11.93 -10.81
CA TRP A 120 -1.89 -11.45 -10.99
C TRP A 120 -0.86 -12.36 -10.30
N ILE A 121 -1.12 -12.83 -9.08
CA ILE A 121 -0.25 -13.77 -8.35
C ILE A 121 -0.10 -15.07 -9.15
N ASN A 122 -1.21 -15.67 -9.60
CA ASN A 122 -1.19 -16.90 -10.38
C ASN A 122 -0.35 -16.75 -11.65
N LYS A 123 -0.51 -15.63 -12.36
CA LYS A 123 0.24 -15.37 -13.60
C LYS A 123 1.71 -15.10 -13.33
N ARG A 124 2.02 -14.30 -12.30
CA ARG A 124 3.38 -13.86 -11.98
C ARG A 124 4.23 -14.97 -11.36
N LEU A 125 3.63 -15.86 -10.56
CA LEU A 125 4.34 -16.87 -9.78
C LEU A 125 3.96 -18.32 -10.14
N GLY A 126 3.06 -18.55 -11.10
CA GLY A 126 2.62 -19.91 -11.47
C GLY A 126 3.70 -20.82 -12.03
N HIS A 127 4.85 -20.25 -12.43
CA HIS A 127 6.03 -20.99 -12.86
C HIS A 127 6.97 -21.39 -11.70
N ASP A 128 6.76 -20.88 -10.49
CA ASP A 128 7.55 -21.25 -9.31
C ASP A 128 7.13 -22.66 -8.85
N VAL A 129 8.04 -23.62 -9.05
CA VAL A 129 7.82 -25.05 -8.75
C VAL A 129 7.50 -25.27 -7.27
N GLU A 130 8.07 -24.48 -6.36
CA GLU A 130 7.82 -24.64 -4.92
C GLU A 130 6.40 -24.22 -4.53
N LEU A 131 5.79 -23.33 -5.31
CA LEU A 131 4.43 -22.85 -5.08
C LEU A 131 3.37 -23.78 -5.70
N GLN A 132 3.74 -24.70 -6.58
CA GLN A 132 2.78 -25.63 -7.21
C GLN A 132 2.24 -26.68 -6.23
N ASP A 133 2.97 -26.98 -5.16
CA ASP A 133 2.52 -27.93 -4.12
C ASP A 133 1.51 -27.27 -3.16
N GLY A 134 0.26 -27.18 -3.61
CA GLY A 134 -0.85 -26.74 -2.79
C GLY A 134 -0.79 -25.27 -2.36
N ILE A 135 -0.07 -24.39 -3.06
CA ILE A 135 -0.15 -22.94 -2.86
C ILE A 135 -0.82 -22.28 -4.07
N LEU A 136 -0.29 -22.51 -5.27
CA LEU A 136 -0.80 -21.99 -6.54
C LEU A 136 -1.31 -23.13 -7.45
N PRO A 137 -2.29 -22.85 -8.33
CA PRO A 137 -3.00 -21.59 -8.44
C PRO A 137 -3.99 -21.37 -7.27
N VAL A 138 -4.26 -20.12 -6.96
CA VAL A 138 -5.37 -19.70 -6.10
C VAL A 138 -6.60 -19.45 -6.97
N ASP A 139 -7.69 -20.12 -6.69
CA ASP A 139 -8.98 -19.91 -7.33
C ASP A 139 -9.68 -18.70 -6.69
N PRO A 140 -9.85 -17.57 -7.43
CA PRO A 140 -10.51 -16.38 -6.89
C PRO A 140 -12.00 -16.57 -6.61
N SER A 141 -12.63 -17.66 -7.09
CA SER A 141 -14.02 -17.98 -6.79
C SER A 141 -14.20 -18.62 -5.40
N VAL A 142 -13.13 -19.16 -4.81
CA VAL A 142 -13.16 -19.79 -3.49
C VAL A 142 -12.88 -18.76 -2.41
N ASP A 143 -13.93 -18.33 -1.71
CA ASP A 143 -13.86 -17.28 -0.69
C ASP A 143 -12.76 -17.54 0.35
N GLY A 144 -11.81 -16.62 0.40
CA GLY A 144 -10.72 -16.62 1.36
C GLY A 144 -9.60 -17.64 1.12
N GLN A 145 -9.60 -18.33 -0.03
CA GLN A 145 -8.52 -19.24 -0.38
C GLN A 145 -7.17 -18.49 -0.46
N LEU A 146 -7.13 -17.28 -1.02
CA LEU A 146 -5.93 -16.44 -1.06
C LEU A 146 -5.27 -16.32 0.32
N TYR A 147 -6.06 -15.96 1.34
CA TYR A 147 -5.55 -15.78 2.70
C TYR A 147 -5.08 -17.10 3.31
N GLN A 148 -5.79 -18.20 3.04
CA GLN A 148 -5.37 -19.53 3.48
C GLN A 148 -4.03 -19.93 2.87
N ARG A 149 -3.78 -19.62 1.59
CA ARG A 149 -2.51 -19.90 0.90
C ARG A 149 -1.35 -19.02 1.42
N CYS A 150 -1.63 -17.85 1.97
CA CYS A 150 -0.62 -17.00 2.61
C CYS A 150 -0.20 -17.46 4.02
N LYS A 151 -0.97 -18.33 4.70
CA LYS A 151 -0.76 -18.65 6.13
C LYS A 151 0.58 -19.29 6.47
N ASN A 152 1.21 -20.01 5.53
CA ASN A 152 2.52 -20.63 5.76
C ASN A 152 3.71 -19.67 5.53
N GLY A 153 3.43 -18.45 5.04
CA GLY A 153 4.39 -17.39 4.76
C GLY A 153 5.20 -17.52 3.48
N ILE A 154 5.25 -18.68 2.82
CA ILE A 154 6.07 -18.88 1.62
C ILE A 154 5.65 -17.92 0.50
N LEU A 155 4.35 -17.87 0.18
CA LEU A 155 3.83 -17.00 -0.88
C LEU A 155 4.17 -15.52 -0.63
N LEU A 156 4.08 -15.06 0.61
CA LEU A 156 4.40 -13.67 0.97
C LEU A 156 5.90 -13.39 0.85
N CYS A 157 6.78 -14.31 1.27
CA CYS A 157 8.22 -14.19 1.04
C CYS A 157 8.55 -14.08 -0.45
N LYS A 158 7.92 -14.92 -1.29
CA LYS A 158 8.11 -14.88 -2.75
C LYS A 158 7.62 -13.56 -3.34
N LEU A 159 6.50 -13.02 -2.85
CA LEU A 159 5.99 -11.71 -3.26
C LEU A 159 6.89 -10.54 -2.86
N VAL A 160 7.58 -10.62 -1.72
CA VAL A 160 8.63 -9.67 -1.34
C VAL A 160 9.76 -9.67 -2.38
N ASN A 161 10.23 -10.85 -2.80
CA ASN A 161 11.24 -10.99 -3.85
C ASN A 161 10.74 -10.54 -5.24
N VAL A 162 9.44 -10.68 -5.54
CA VAL A 162 8.85 -10.11 -6.76
C VAL A 162 8.86 -8.58 -6.73
N ALA A 163 8.53 -7.98 -5.58
CA ALA A 163 8.49 -6.53 -5.41
C ALA A 163 9.89 -5.90 -5.41
N SER A 164 10.87 -6.60 -4.83
CA SER A 164 12.26 -6.18 -4.75
C SER A 164 13.17 -7.42 -4.82
N PRO A 165 13.75 -7.73 -6.00
CA PRO A 165 14.57 -8.91 -6.20
C PRO A 165 15.70 -9.04 -5.17
N ASN A 166 16.00 -10.28 -4.80
CA ASN A 166 17.07 -10.63 -3.86
C ASN A 166 16.90 -10.03 -2.45
N THR A 167 15.70 -9.61 -2.03
CA THR A 167 15.49 -9.08 -0.67
C THR A 167 15.54 -10.18 0.39
N ILE A 168 14.93 -11.34 0.09
CA ILE A 168 14.93 -12.52 0.96
C ILE A 168 15.80 -13.59 0.30
N ASP A 169 16.80 -14.07 1.04
CA ASP A 169 17.51 -15.29 0.67
C ASP A 169 16.58 -16.50 0.81
N GLU A 170 16.33 -17.18 -0.31
CA GLU A 170 15.45 -18.33 -0.37
C GLU A 170 15.84 -19.44 0.63
N ARG A 171 17.12 -19.60 0.97
CA ARG A 171 17.59 -20.62 1.92
C ARG A 171 17.15 -20.35 3.36
N SER A 172 16.69 -19.12 3.66
CA SER A 172 16.16 -18.77 4.99
C SER A 172 14.71 -19.23 5.18
N ILE A 173 13.96 -19.49 4.11
CA ILE A 173 12.53 -19.84 4.19
C ILE A 173 12.35 -21.30 4.64
N ASN A 174 11.53 -21.53 5.68
CA ASN A 174 11.14 -22.86 6.13
C ASN A 174 10.19 -23.51 5.11
N ARG A 175 10.43 -24.79 4.77
CA ARG A 175 9.67 -25.52 3.74
C ARG A 175 9.33 -26.96 4.15
N GLY A 176 8.44 -27.57 3.38
CA GLY A 176 8.15 -29.00 3.45
C GLY A 176 7.68 -29.46 4.85
N PRO A 177 8.10 -30.64 5.32
CA PRO A 177 7.66 -31.21 6.61
C PRO A 177 7.91 -30.30 7.83
N SER A 178 8.88 -29.40 7.75
CA SER A 178 9.19 -28.47 8.84
C SER A 178 8.02 -27.53 9.17
N LEU A 179 7.12 -27.27 8.20
CA LEU A 179 5.94 -26.41 8.38
C LEU A 179 4.82 -27.06 9.20
N LYS A 180 4.93 -28.34 9.54
CA LYS A 180 4.07 -28.96 10.57
C LYS A 180 4.28 -28.32 11.94
N ASN A 181 5.46 -27.74 12.17
CA ASN A 181 5.75 -26.96 13.36
C ASN A 181 5.26 -25.51 13.17
N VAL A 182 4.29 -25.09 13.98
CA VAL A 182 3.72 -23.73 13.96
C VAL A 182 4.78 -22.64 14.16
N PHE A 183 5.87 -22.91 14.89
CA PHE A 183 6.96 -21.96 15.05
C PHE A 183 7.67 -21.67 13.72
N ASN A 184 7.83 -22.66 12.85
CA ASN A 184 8.47 -22.48 11.54
C ASN A 184 7.58 -21.68 10.58
N VAL A 185 6.26 -21.85 10.68
CA VAL A 185 5.27 -21.03 9.99
C VAL A 185 5.35 -19.57 10.48
N HIS A 186 5.40 -19.37 11.79
CA HIS A 186 5.53 -18.04 12.39
C HIS A 186 6.83 -17.34 11.98
N GLU A 187 7.95 -18.08 11.88
CA GLU A 187 9.22 -17.55 11.39
C GLU A 187 9.16 -17.12 9.91
N ASN A 188 8.49 -17.87 9.04
CA ASN A 188 8.29 -17.45 7.65
C ASN A 188 7.46 -16.16 7.56
N LEU A 189 6.39 -16.05 8.37
CA LEU A 189 5.58 -14.84 8.41
C LEU A 189 6.36 -13.65 8.97
N THR A 190 7.19 -13.89 9.98
CA THR A 190 8.07 -12.88 10.57
C THR A 190 9.11 -12.40 9.54
N LEU A 191 9.71 -13.33 8.79
CA LEU A 191 10.59 -13.04 7.66
C LEU A 191 9.88 -12.15 6.63
N ALA A 192 8.71 -12.57 6.14
CA ALA A 192 7.95 -11.81 5.14
C ALA A 192 7.63 -10.38 5.60
N VAL A 193 7.14 -10.21 6.84
CA VAL A 193 6.78 -8.90 7.40
C VAL A 193 8.01 -8.01 7.58
N ASN A 194 9.09 -8.52 8.17
CA ASN A 194 10.29 -7.72 8.41
C ASN A 194 11.00 -7.36 7.09
N SER A 195 11.02 -8.25 6.11
CA SER A 195 11.58 -7.97 4.79
C SER A 195 10.70 -7.02 3.96
N ALA A 196 9.38 -7.08 4.09
CA ALA A 196 8.48 -6.08 3.51
C ALA A 196 8.75 -4.69 4.13
N ALA A 197 8.94 -4.63 5.45
CA ALA A 197 9.30 -3.39 6.15
C ALA A 197 10.64 -2.82 5.67
N SER A 198 11.67 -3.66 5.49
CA SER A 198 13.00 -3.21 5.04
C SER A 198 13.00 -2.62 3.63
N ILE A 199 12.02 -3.00 2.80
CA ILE A 199 11.79 -2.40 1.49
C ILE A 199 10.76 -1.26 1.53
N GLY A 200 10.36 -0.76 2.70
CA GLY A 200 9.54 0.44 2.82
C GLY A 200 8.03 0.22 2.80
N CYS A 201 7.55 -1.03 2.85
CA CYS A 201 6.13 -1.27 3.11
C CYS A 201 5.77 -0.84 4.54
N CYS A 202 4.61 -0.22 4.70
CA CYS A 202 4.05 0.07 6.01
C CYS A 202 3.57 -1.24 6.65
N VAL A 203 4.19 -1.60 7.78
CA VAL A 203 3.86 -2.80 8.56
C VAL A 203 3.30 -2.46 9.94
N VAL A 204 2.91 -1.21 10.17
CA VAL A 204 2.20 -0.81 11.38
C VAL A 204 0.89 -1.59 11.45
N ASN A 205 0.67 -2.30 12.56
CA ASN A 205 -0.47 -3.21 12.76
C ASN A 205 -0.54 -4.39 11.78
N THR A 206 0.60 -4.78 11.19
CA THR A 206 0.74 -5.98 10.33
C THR A 206 1.72 -6.94 10.99
N GLY A 207 1.24 -7.80 11.88
CA GLY A 207 2.06 -8.82 12.55
C GLY A 207 1.96 -10.21 11.91
N PRO A 208 2.95 -11.10 12.16
CA PRO A 208 2.85 -12.49 11.73
C PRO A 208 1.63 -13.21 12.33
N GLU A 209 1.21 -12.87 13.55
CA GLU A 209 0.00 -13.42 14.17
C GLU A 209 -1.28 -13.03 13.42
N ASP A 210 -1.36 -11.79 12.91
CA ASP A 210 -2.51 -11.30 12.17
C ASP A 210 -2.70 -12.06 10.85
N ILE A 211 -1.59 -12.33 10.16
CA ILE A 211 -1.56 -13.10 8.91
C ILE A 211 -1.90 -14.57 9.20
N MET A 212 -1.33 -15.15 10.26
CA MET A 212 -1.61 -16.52 10.67
C MET A 212 -3.09 -16.74 11.03
N GLN A 213 -3.71 -15.74 11.67
CA GLN A 213 -5.16 -15.71 11.95
C GLN A 213 -6.02 -15.49 10.69
N GLY A 214 -5.40 -15.15 9.55
CA GLY A 214 -6.11 -14.93 8.28
C GLY A 214 -6.88 -13.61 8.24
N LYS A 215 -6.40 -12.56 8.92
CA LYS A 215 -7.02 -11.21 8.87
C LYS A 215 -6.94 -10.66 7.44
N ARG A 216 -8.04 -10.80 6.70
CA ARG A 216 -8.11 -10.56 5.24
C ARG A 216 -7.60 -9.19 4.82
N HIS A 217 -8.04 -8.13 5.48
CA HIS A 217 -7.66 -6.75 5.16
C HIS A 217 -6.16 -6.48 5.34
N ILE A 218 -5.50 -7.14 6.29
CA ILE A 218 -4.05 -7.02 6.52
C ILE A 218 -3.29 -7.74 5.41
N VAL A 219 -3.70 -8.97 5.08
CA VAL A 219 -3.04 -9.77 4.02
C VAL A 219 -3.24 -9.11 2.66
N LEU A 220 -4.46 -8.70 2.31
CA LEU A 220 -4.75 -8.04 1.04
C LEU A 220 -4.04 -6.68 0.94
N GLY A 221 -4.01 -5.91 2.03
CA GLY A 221 -3.26 -4.66 2.10
C GLY A 221 -1.76 -4.84 1.92
N LEU A 222 -1.15 -5.88 2.49
CA LEU A 222 0.25 -6.21 2.27
C LEU A 222 0.53 -6.63 0.83
N ILE A 223 -0.33 -7.48 0.24
CA ILE A 223 -0.23 -7.88 -1.17
C ILE A 223 -0.29 -6.65 -2.10
N TRP A 224 -1.23 -5.73 -1.87
CA TRP A 224 -1.30 -4.48 -2.64
C TRP A 224 0.00 -3.68 -2.54
N GLN A 225 0.55 -3.50 -1.32
CA GLN A 225 1.80 -2.76 -1.16
C GLN A 225 2.96 -3.39 -1.93
N LEU A 226 3.04 -4.73 -1.97
CA LEU A 226 4.05 -5.47 -2.74
C LEU A 226 3.83 -5.33 -4.26
N ILE A 227 2.58 -5.41 -4.73
CA ILE A 227 2.22 -5.16 -6.14
C ILE A 227 2.60 -3.75 -6.55
N ARG A 228 2.19 -2.74 -5.75
CA ARG A 228 2.50 -1.33 -5.99
C ARG A 228 4.00 -1.12 -6.11
N ARG A 229 4.76 -1.72 -5.20
CA ARG A 229 6.21 -1.59 -5.19
C ARG A 229 6.88 -2.22 -6.42
N GLY A 230 6.40 -3.38 -6.86
CA GLY A 230 6.95 -4.08 -8.02
C GLY A 230 6.54 -3.50 -9.38
N LEU A 231 5.40 -2.81 -9.47
CA LEU A 231 4.84 -2.32 -10.74
C LEU A 231 4.84 -0.79 -10.88
N ILE A 232 4.48 -0.07 -9.81
CA ILE A 232 4.26 1.38 -9.83
C ILE A 232 5.50 2.12 -9.33
N ASP A 233 6.07 1.74 -8.20
CA ASP A 233 7.24 2.46 -7.62
C ASP A 233 8.49 2.40 -8.53
N THR A 234 8.48 1.56 -9.55
CA THR A 234 9.54 1.45 -10.55
C THR A 234 9.50 2.59 -11.58
N ILE A 235 8.35 3.25 -11.74
CA ILE A 235 8.12 4.32 -12.71
C ILE A 235 8.76 5.62 -12.20
N THR A 236 10.05 5.77 -12.46
CA THR A 236 10.88 6.91 -12.00
C THR A 236 11.88 7.30 -13.09
N LEU A 237 12.28 8.58 -13.15
CA LEU A 237 13.25 9.06 -14.14
C LEU A 237 14.59 8.31 -14.09
N ASN A 238 15.01 7.86 -12.90
CA ASN A 238 16.26 7.12 -12.73
C ASN A 238 16.22 5.75 -13.44
N ARG A 239 15.06 5.09 -13.45
CA ARG A 239 14.87 3.78 -14.13
C ARG A 239 14.44 3.95 -15.60
N HIS A 240 13.72 5.02 -15.90
CA HIS A 240 13.13 5.31 -17.20
C HIS A 240 13.50 6.72 -17.63
N LYS A 241 14.69 6.89 -18.21
CA LYS A 241 15.19 8.20 -18.68
C LYS A 241 14.29 8.81 -19.75
N GLU A 242 13.60 7.97 -20.52
CA GLU A 242 12.62 8.35 -21.53
C GLU A 242 11.42 9.14 -20.97
N LEU A 243 11.15 9.05 -19.66
CA LEU A 243 10.12 9.85 -18.99
C LEU A 243 10.36 11.36 -19.14
N ILE A 244 11.59 11.80 -19.48
CA ILE A 244 11.89 13.21 -19.77
C ILE A 244 11.02 13.78 -20.91
N ALA A 245 10.45 12.94 -21.77
CA ALA A 245 9.50 13.35 -22.80
C ALA A 245 8.16 13.88 -22.22
N LEU A 246 7.91 13.66 -20.93
CA LEU A 246 6.69 14.08 -20.21
C LEU A 246 6.79 15.47 -19.57
N LEU A 247 7.89 16.19 -19.79
CA LEU A 247 8.02 17.58 -19.35
C LEU A 247 6.94 18.46 -19.99
N HIS A 248 6.25 19.25 -19.17
CA HIS A 248 5.44 20.34 -19.67
C HIS A 248 6.29 21.57 -20.00
N ASP A 249 5.71 22.51 -20.74
CA ASP A 249 6.37 23.77 -21.06
C ASP A 249 6.74 24.52 -19.79
N GLY A 250 8.01 24.90 -19.67
CA GLY A 250 8.55 25.60 -18.51
C GLY A 250 9.01 24.72 -17.35
N GLU A 251 8.80 23.39 -17.41
CA GLU A 251 9.30 22.47 -16.39
C GLU A 251 10.73 22.00 -16.68
N THR A 252 11.46 21.75 -15.59
CA THR A 252 12.78 21.14 -15.62
C THR A 252 12.70 19.66 -15.29
N ALA A 253 13.78 18.93 -15.60
CA ALA A 253 13.91 17.53 -15.23
C ALA A 253 13.88 17.32 -13.69
N GLU A 254 14.32 18.31 -12.93
CA GLU A 254 14.23 18.31 -11.46
C GLU A 254 12.77 18.41 -11.01
N ASP A 255 11.97 19.27 -11.62
CA ASP A 255 10.52 19.33 -11.33
C ASP A 255 9.86 17.99 -11.57
N LEU A 256 10.16 17.36 -12.72
CA LEU A 256 9.63 16.05 -13.08
C LEU A 256 10.12 14.94 -12.13
N SER A 257 11.35 15.04 -11.62
CA SER A 257 11.89 14.06 -10.67
C SER A 257 11.26 14.14 -9.29
N THR A 258 10.59 15.25 -8.94
CA THR A 258 9.82 15.36 -7.68
C THR A 258 8.43 14.73 -7.74
N LEU A 259 7.96 14.30 -8.91
CA LEU A 259 6.64 13.69 -9.06
C LEU A 259 6.62 12.27 -8.51
N LYS A 260 5.46 11.88 -7.99
CA LYS A 260 5.19 10.50 -7.60
C LYS A 260 5.04 9.60 -8.83
N PRO A 261 5.30 8.29 -8.71
CA PRO A 261 5.12 7.36 -9.82
C PRO A 261 3.72 7.38 -10.43
N GLU A 262 2.67 7.55 -9.62
CA GLU A 262 1.29 7.70 -10.12
C GLU A 262 1.09 8.98 -10.93
N GLU A 263 1.73 10.08 -10.55
CA GLU A 263 1.65 11.35 -11.28
C GLU A 263 2.40 11.25 -12.61
N LEU A 264 3.57 10.61 -12.61
CA LEU A 264 4.32 10.28 -13.83
C LEU A 264 3.51 9.39 -14.76
N LEU A 265 2.86 8.35 -14.23
CA LEU A 265 2.01 7.47 -15.00
C LEU A 265 0.78 8.21 -15.55
N MET A 266 0.16 9.10 -14.78
CA MET A 266 -0.96 9.93 -15.25
C MET A 266 -0.53 10.85 -16.41
N ARG A 267 0.63 11.50 -16.29
CA ARG A 267 1.23 12.29 -17.37
C ARG A 267 1.51 11.45 -18.60
N TRP A 268 2.04 10.23 -18.41
CA TRP A 268 2.28 9.29 -19.50
C TRP A 268 1.00 8.91 -20.26
N VAL A 269 -0.10 8.62 -19.56
CA VAL A 269 -1.40 8.36 -20.21
C VAL A 269 -1.84 9.57 -21.02
N ASN A 270 -1.83 10.75 -20.41
CA ASN A 270 -2.28 11.99 -21.05
C ASN A 270 -1.40 12.40 -22.25
N TYR A 271 -0.09 12.14 -22.18
CA TYR A 271 0.85 12.35 -23.28
C TYR A 271 0.47 11.50 -24.51
N HIS A 272 0.17 10.21 -24.30
CA HIS A 272 -0.21 9.33 -25.40
C HIS A 272 -1.61 9.60 -25.93
N LEU A 273 -2.57 9.98 -25.08
CA LEU A 273 -3.88 10.44 -25.55
C LEU A 273 -3.76 11.67 -26.47
N HIS A 274 -2.89 12.62 -26.12
CA HIS A 274 -2.61 13.77 -26.99
C HIS A 274 -2.03 13.34 -28.34
N ARG A 275 -1.05 12.44 -28.35
CA ARG A 275 -0.45 11.92 -29.61
C ARG A 275 -1.43 11.14 -30.47
N ALA A 276 -2.42 10.48 -29.85
CA ALA A 276 -3.48 9.78 -30.55
C ALA A 276 -4.56 10.72 -31.12
N GLY A 277 -4.43 12.05 -30.92
CA GLY A 277 -5.46 13.02 -31.31
C GLY A 277 -6.73 12.92 -30.48
N CYS A 278 -6.67 12.31 -29.29
CA CYS A 278 -7.81 12.18 -28.39
C CYS A 278 -7.84 13.38 -27.43
N ASP A 279 -8.99 14.06 -27.34
CA ASP A 279 -9.17 15.23 -26.48
C ASP A 279 -9.33 14.87 -24.99
N ARG A 280 -9.57 13.59 -24.66
CA ARG A 280 -9.76 13.15 -23.27
C ARG A 280 -8.47 13.24 -22.47
N ARG A 281 -8.58 13.65 -21.21
CA ARG A 281 -7.48 13.62 -20.23
C ARG A 281 -7.99 12.97 -18.96
N ILE A 282 -7.15 12.14 -18.35
CA ILE A 282 -7.43 11.55 -17.05
C ILE A 282 -6.90 12.45 -15.93
N THR A 283 -7.65 12.45 -14.84
CA THR A 283 -7.36 13.12 -13.56
C THR A 283 -7.47 12.15 -12.38
N ASN A 284 -7.97 10.94 -12.63
CA ASN A 284 -8.06 9.82 -11.68
C ASN A 284 -7.88 8.50 -12.43
N PHE A 285 -7.63 7.42 -11.68
CA PHE A 285 -7.50 6.05 -12.22
C PHE A 285 -8.81 5.26 -12.09
N ASN A 286 -9.97 5.93 -12.21
CA ASN A 286 -11.29 5.35 -11.94
C ASN A 286 -12.34 5.76 -12.98
N SER A 287 -13.22 6.71 -12.64
CA SER A 287 -14.34 7.17 -13.46
C SER A 287 -13.90 7.61 -14.84
N ASP A 288 -12.70 8.19 -14.96
CA ASP A 288 -12.20 8.70 -16.24
C ASP A 288 -11.89 7.57 -17.24
N LEU A 289 -11.75 6.34 -16.77
CA LEU A 289 -11.47 5.13 -17.55
C LEU A 289 -12.74 4.31 -17.87
N ALA A 290 -13.87 4.64 -17.26
CA ALA A 290 -15.06 3.78 -17.20
C ALA A 290 -15.79 3.58 -18.53
N ASP A 291 -15.53 4.43 -19.53
CA ASP A 291 -16.11 4.31 -20.87
C ASP A 291 -15.19 3.63 -21.88
N SER A 292 -14.01 3.18 -21.43
CA SER A 292 -12.97 2.54 -22.26
C SER A 292 -12.36 3.42 -23.36
N VAL A 293 -12.73 4.71 -23.47
CA VAL A 293 -12.17 5.62 -24.49
C VAL A 293 -10.67 5.79 -24.29
N VAL A 294 -10.25 5.99 -23.04
CA VAL A 294 -8.84 6.12 -22.69
C VAL A 294 -8.06 4.85 -23.05
N TYR A 295 -8.56 3.68 -22.66
CA TYR A 295 -7.88 2.42 -22.94
C TYR A 295 -7.80 2.11 -24.43
N ALA A 296 -8.87 2.33 -25.19
CA ALA A 296 -8.92 2.10 -26.63
C ALA A 296 -7.81 2.89 -27.35
N HIS A 297 -7.75 4.20 -27.13
CA HIS A 297 -6.73 5.05 -27.75
C HIS A 297 -5.32 4.80 -27.21
N LEU A 298 -5.18 4.60 -25.89
CA LEU A 298 -3.87 4.38 -25.27
C LEU A 298 -3.21 3.10 -25.80
N MET A 299 -3.94 1.98 -25.82
CA MET A 299 -3.39 0.71 -26.29
C MET A 299 -3.01 0.76 -27.78
N GLU A 300 -3.86 1.35 -28.62
CA GLU A 300 -3.54 1.55 -30.03
C GLU A 300 -2.30 2.44 -30.22
N GLN A 301 -2.13 3.45 -29.37
CA GLN A 301 -1.00 4.39 -29.48
C GLN A 301 0.33 3.80 -29.04
N ILE A 302 0.37 3.01 -27.96
CA ILE A 302 1.63 2.54 -27.35
C ILE A 302 2.12 1.20 -27.90
N VAL A 303 1.23 0.33 -28.37
CA VAL A 303 1.61 -0.99 -28.84
C VAL A 303 2.46 -0.87 -30.12
N PRO A 304 3.55 -1.64 -30.28
CA PRO A 304 4.35 -1.66 -31.50
C PRO A 304 3.52 -2.00 -32.75
N ILE A 305 3.82 -1.34 -33.88
CA ILE A 305 3.04 -1.43 -35.13
C ILE A 305 2.90 -2.88 -35.62
N ASP A 306 3.95 -3.70 -35.48
CA ASP A 306 3.97 -5.12 -35.87
C ASP A 306 2.98 -5.99 -35.08
N LYS A 307 2.58 -5.55 -33.88
CA LYS A 307 1.58 -6.23 -33.04
C LYS A 307 0.17 -5.68 -33.21
N ARG A 308 0.00 -4.45 -33.71
CA ARG A 308 -1.31 -3.78 -33.83
C ARG A 308 -2.27 -4.50 -34.76
N CYS A 309 -1.78 -5.17 -35.80
CA CYS A 309 -2.62 -5.90 -36.75
C CYS A 309 -3.42 -7.05 -36.13
N LYS A 310 -3.06 -7.49 -34.91
CA LYS A 310 -3.77 -8.52 -34.15
C LYS A 310 -4.74 -7.96 -33.11
N LEU A 311 -4.81 -6.63 -32.99
CA LEU A 311 -5.62 -5.94 -32.00
C LEU A 311 -6.80 -5.26 -32.68
N MET A 312 -7.90 -5.13 -31.95
CA MET A 312 -8.99 -4.23 -32.31
C MET A 312 -8.48 -2.78 -32.22
N SER A 313 -8.72 -2.01 -33.27
CA SER A 313 -8.45 -0.57 -33.30
C SER A 313 -9.33 0.19 -32.31
N ALA A 314 -8.96 1.43 -31.98
CA ALA A 314 -9.80 2.25 -31.11
C ALA A 314 -11.19 2.49 -31.72
N SER A 315 -11.26 2.66 -33.05
CA SER A 315 -12.52 2.82 -33.79
C SER A 315 -13.43 1.59 -33.67
N GLU A 316 -12.88 0.38 -33.82
CA GLU A 316 -13.65 -0.86 -33.68
C GLU A 316 -14.17 -1.04 -32.25
N ILE A 317 -13.33 -0.77 -31.24
CA ILE A 317 -13.75 -0.81 -29.83
C ILE A 317 -14.89 0.17 -29.60
N LEU A 318 -14.72 1.43 -30.01
CA LEU A 318 -15.65 2.53 -29.74
C LEU A 318 -16.90 2.54 -30.63
N SER A 319 -16.97 1.67 -31.62
CA SER A 319 -18.19 1.46 -32.41
C SER A 319 -19.35 0.90 -31.58
N SER A 320 -19.05 0.20 -30.48
CA SER A 320 -20.07 -0.26 -29.53
C SER A 320 -20.53 0.87 -28.62
N THR A 321 -21.85 1.02 -28.51
CA THR A 321 -22.48 1.94 -27.56
C THR A 321 -22.41 1.45 -26.11
N SER A 322 -22.30 0.14 -25.90
CA SER A 322 -22.27 -0.48 -24.57
C SER A 322 -20.89 -0.32 -23.92
N ARG A 323 -20.83 0.31 -22.74
CA ARG A 323 -19.58 0.39 -21.95
C ARG A 323 -19.02 -0.99 -21.60
N GLN A 324 -19.90 -1.95 -21.31
CA GLN A 324 -19.51 -3.32 -20.98
C GLN A 324 -18.83 -4.01 -22.17
N GLU A 325 -19.40 -3.90 -23.37
CA GLU A 325 -18.82 -4.48 -24.58
C GLU A 325 -17.50 -3.80 -24.94
N ARG A 326 -17.41 -2.47 -24.82
CA ARG A 326 -16.15 -1.73 -24.99
C ARG A 326 -15.06 -2.22 -24.03
N ALA A 327 -15.39 -2.42 -22.75
CA ALA A 327 -14.47 -2.97 -21.76
C ALA A 327 -14.02 -4.40 -22.13
N MET A 328 -14.93 -5.27 -22.58
CA MET A 328 -14.57 -6.60 -23.09
C MET A 328 -13.60 -6.52 -24.28
N ASN A 329 -13.85 -5.62 -25.24
CA ASN A 329 -13.00 -5.46 -26.42
C ASN A 329 -11.59 -4.95 -26.06
N VAL A 330 -11.47 -4.03 -25.10
CA VAL A 330 -10.17 -3.62 -24.52
C VAL A 330 -9.44 -4.83 -23.92
N LEU A 331 -10.15 -5.72 -23.24
CA LEU A 331 -9.56 -6.88 -22.59
C LEU A 331 -9.24 -8.03 -23.57
N ASN A 332 -9.93 -8.12 -24.71
CA ASN A 332 -9.52 -9.01 -25.80
C ASN A 332 -8.15 -8.59 -26.38
N ASN A 333 -7.92 -7.28 -26.51
CA ASN A 333 -6.59 -6.77 -26.85
C ASN A 333 -5.57 -7.11 -25.76
N ASN A 334 -5.97 -7.01 -24.50
CA ASN A 334 -5.12 -7.35 -23.37
C ASN A 334 -4.67 -8.81 -23.36
N GLU A 335 -5.60 -9.73 -23.58
CA GLU A 335 -5.36 -11.17 -23.67
C GLU A 335 -4.40 -11.47 -24.82
N THR A 336 -4.65 -10.89 -26.00
CA THR A 336 -3.76 -11.00 -27.17
C THR A 336 -2.33 -10.54 -26.89
N LEU A 337 -2.16 -9.48 -26.08
CA LEU A 337 -0.84 -8.98 -25.67
C LEU A 337 -0.20 -9.78 -24.53
N GLY A 338 -0.97 -10.61 -23.83
CA GLY A 338 -0.49 -11.46 -22.75
C GLY A 338 -0.03 -10.70 -21.50
N THR A 339 -0.57 -9.52 -21.20
CA THR A 339 -0.02 -8.65 -20.13
C THR A 339 -0.02 -9.28 -18.73
N PRO A 340 1.00 -9.05 -17.88
CA PRO A 340 1.09 -9.66 -16.55
C PRO A 340 -0.07 -9.39 -15.58
N PHE A 341 -0.66 -8.19 -15.62
CA PHE A 341 -1.80 -7.81 -14.79
C PHE A 341 -3.03 -7.69 -15.67
N THR A 342 -4.12 -8.38 -15.31
CA THR A 342 -5.36 -8.38 -16.09
C THR A 342 -6.51 -7.83 -15.26
N LEU A 343 -7.50 -7.26 -15.95
CA LEU A 343 -8.74 -6.78 -15.37
C LEU A 343 -9.89 -7.69 -15.82
N ALA A 344 -10.99 -7.71 -15.06
CA ALA A 344 -12.28 -8.13 -15.57
C ALA A 344 -13.00 -6.92 -16.20
N PRO A 345 -13.98 -7.13 -17.11
CA PRO A 345 -14.69 -6.02 -17.75
C PRO A 345 -15.27 -5.02 -16.74
N GLU A 346 -15.85 -5.50 -15.65
CA GLU A 346 -16.43 -4.68 -14.58
C GLU A 346 -15.41 -3.87 -13.77
N ASP A 347 -14.12 -4.22 -13.82
CA ASP A 347 -13.06 -3.38 -13.25
C ASP A 347 -12.94 -2.04 -13.99
N ILE A 348 -13.40 -2.00 -15.25
CA ILE A 348 -13.44 -0.83 -16.11
C ILE A 348 -14.84 -0.21 -16.11
N TYR A 349 -15.87 -0.90 -16.62
CA TYR A 349 -17.14 -0.21 -16.92
C TYR A 349 -17.95 0.23 -15.69
N LEU A 350 -17.69 -0.35 -14.51
CA LEU A 350 -18.27 0.07 -13.21
C LEU A 350 -17.35 1.02 -12.43
N ALA A 351 -16.20 1.41 -12.98
CA ALA A 351 -15.28 2.34 -12.34
C ALA A 351 -15.98 3.69 -12.07
N GLY A 352 -15.84 4.19 -10.85
CA GLY A 352 -16.44 5.46 -10.39
C GLY A 352 -17.94 5.41 -10.06
N GLU A 353 -18.62 4.29 -10.27
CA GLU A 353 -20.04 4.18 -9.90
C GLU A 353 -20.21 4.10 -8.38
N LYS A 354 -21.14 4.91 -7.85
CA LYS A 354 -21.48 4.91 -6.43
C LYS A 354 -22.02 3.54 -6.02
N ASN A 355 -21.60 3.03 -4.85
CA ASN A 355 -21.92 1.70 -4.33
C ASN A 355 -21.23 0.53 -5.05
N ASN A 356 -20.17 0.74 -5.82
CA ASN A 356 -19.28 -0.33 -6.26
C ASN A 356 -17.94 -0.25 -5.51
N ASP A 357 -17.21 -1.37 -5.48
CA ASP A 357 -15.84 -1.40 -4.96
C ASP A 357 -14.99 -0.34 -5.68
N ASN A 358 -14.19 0.42 -4.92
CA ASN A 358 -13.21 1.32 -5.54
C ASN A 358 -12.19 0.46 -6.33
N ARG A 359 -12.10 0.70 -7.65
CA ARG A 359 -11.25 -0.02 -8.59
C ARG A 359 -9.98 0.75 -8.99
N ASP A 360 -9.67 1.87 -8.32
CA ASP A 360 -8.48 2.71 -8.59
C ASP A 360 -7.19 1.90 -8.70
N ARG A 361 -6.97 1.01 -7.73
CA ARG A 361 -5.72 0.25 -7.60
C ARG A 361 -5.56 -0.79 -8.70
N LEU A 362 -6.66 -1.40 -9.14
CA LEU A 362 -6.67 -2.35 -10.24
C LEU A 362 -6.34 -1.65 -11.55
N ASN A 363 -7.04 -0.56 -11.86
CA ASN A 363 -6.81 0.23 -13.07
C ASN A 363 -5.41 0.88 -13.06
N LEU A 364 -4.93 1.35 -11.91
CA LEU A 364 -3.57 1.85 -11.72
C LEU A 364 -2.53 0.77 -12.01
N ALA A 365 -2.67 -0.44 -11.44
CA ALA A 365 -1.74 -1.54 -11.68
C ALA A 365 -1.75 -2.02 -13.14
N PHE A 366 -2.92 -1.97 -13.79
CA PHE A 366 -3.07 -2.28 -15.20
C PHE A 366 -2.35 -1.27 -16.10
N LEU A 367 -2.56 0.04 -15.86
CA LEU A 367 -1.87 1.10 -16.59
C LEU A 367 -0.35 1.06 -16.37
N ALA A 368 0.10 0.79 -15.14
CA ALA A 368 1.51 0.60 -14.84
C ALA A 368 2.11 -0.60 -15.58
N THR A 369 1.32 -1.68 -15.72
CA THR A 369 1.73 -2.84 -16.52
C THR A 369 1.86 -2.48 -18.00
N LEU A 370 0.93 -1.71 -18.55
CA LEU A 370 1.02 -1.22 -19.93
C LEU A 370 2.25 -0.32 -20.13
N PHE A 371 2.52 0.59 -19.19
CA PHE A 371 3.74 1.42 -19.20
C PHE A 371 4.99 0.55 -19.20
N ASN A 372 5.11 -0.39 -18.26
CA ASN A 372 6.30 -1.23 -18.12
C ASN A 372 6.54 -2.13 -19.35
N MET A 373 5.50 -2.47 -20.11
CA MET A 373 5.64 -3.24 -21.36
C MET A 373 5.95 -2.34 -22.56
N TYR A 374 5.27 -1.20 -22.66
CA TYR A 374 5.28 -0.33 -23.84
C TYR A 374 5.31 1.15 -23.43
N PRO A 375 6.45 1.69 -22.95
CA PRO A 375 6.52 3.10 -22.59
C PRO A 375 6.20 4.03 -23.77
N GLY A 376 6.62 3.67 -24.99
CA GLY A 376 6.28 4.40 -26.22
C GLY A 376 6.80 5.85 -26.27
N LEU A 377 7.76 6.22 -25.42
CA LEU A 377 8.32 7.57 -25.35
C LEU A 377 9.54 7.68 -26.27
N ASP A 378 9.58 8.72 -27.10
CA ASP A 378 10.71 9.04 -27.96
C ASP A 378 11.74 9.84 -27.14
N ALA A 379 12.70 9.16 -26.51
CA ALA A 379 13.77 9.84 -25.77
C ALA A 379 14.66 10.62 -26.75
N ARG A 380 14.64 11.96 -26.68
CA ARG A 380 15.54 12.85 -27.43
C ARG A 380 16.21 13.89 -26.53
N ARG A 381 16.80 13.46 -25.41
CA ARG A 381 17.68 14.30 -24.59
C ARG A 381 18.72 13.41 -23.91
N ASP A 382 19.77 13.06 -24.64
CA ASP A 382 20.88 12.24 -24.11
C ASP A 382 21.67 12.96 -23.00
N ASP A 383 21.52 14.27 -22.88
CA ASP A 383 22.38 15.11 -22.03
C ASP A 383 21.94 15.26 -20.57
N PHE A 384 20.82 14.65 -20.14
CA PHE A 384 20.37 14.77 -18.74
C PHE A 384 20.76 13.56 -17.89
N LEU A 385 21.66 13.79 -16.92
CA LEU A 385 21.99 12.82 -15.88
C LEU A 385 21.02 12.98 -14.70
N VAL A 386 20.14 12.00 -14.51
CA VAL A 386 19.33 11.87 -13.29
C VAL A 386 20.19 11.17 -12.25
N GLU A 387 20.55 11.85 -11.17
CA GLU A 387 21.17 11.17 -10.03
C GLU A 387 20.15 10.21 -9.39
N GLY A 388 20.52 8.94 -9.31
CA GLY A 388 19.73 7.93 -8.61
C GLY A 388 19.77 8.13 -7.10
N GLU A 389 18.76 7.60 -6.42
CA GLU A 389 18.73 7.54 -4.96
C GLU A 389 19.94 6.78 -4.41
N THR A 390 20.62 7.36 -3.43
CA THR A 390 21.76 6.70 -2.77
C THR A 390 21.30 5.56 -1.85
N LEU A 391 22.23 4.68 -1.49
CA LEU A 391 21.96 3.58 -0.56
C LEU A 391 21.45 4.08 0.81
N GLU A 392 22.03 5.18 1.31
CA GLU A 392 21.64 5.81 2.58
C GLU A 392 20.24 6.44 2.49
N GLU A 393 19.93 7.15 1.39
CA GLU A 393 18.61 7.74 1.14
C GLU A 393 17.51 6.66 1.08
N ARG A 394 17.76 5.60 0.32
CA ARG A 394 16.86 4.44 0.19
C ARG A 394 16.55 3.84 1.54
N THR A 395 17.56 3.70 2.38
CA THR A 395 17.44 3.09 3.70
C THR A 395 16.59 3.94 4.64
N TYR A 396 16.84 5.25 4.71
CA TYR A 396 16.04 6.14 5.54
C TYR A 396 14.61 6.27 5.04
N ARG A 397 14.39 6.39 3.74
CA ARG A 397 13.03 6.39 3.18
C ARG A 397 12.27 5.12 3.54
N ASN A 398 12.89 3.95 3.35
CA ASN A 398 12.23 2.67 3.67
C ASN A 398 11.94 2.55 5.18
N TRP A 399 12.87 2.95 6.04
CA TRP A 399 12.65 3.00 7.48
C TRP A 399 11.49 3.92 7.86
N ILE A 400 11.47 5.15 7.36
CA ILE A 400 10.42 6.14 7.63
C ILE A 400 9.06 5.61 7.19
N ASN A 401 8.95 5.08 5.96
CA ASN A 401 7.68 4.55 5.44
C ASN A 401 7.20 3.31 6.21
N SER A 402 8.12 2.47 6.71
CA SER A 402 7.76 1.31 7.52
C SER A 402 7.00 1.68 8.81
N LEU A 403 7.20 2.91 9.30
CA LEU A 403 6.55 3.46 10.50
C LEU A 403 5.17 4.07 10.21
N GLY A 404 4.71 4.04 8.96
CA GLY A 404 3.37 4.46 8.57
C GLY A 404 3.13 5.97 8.67
N VAL A 405 4.13 6.76 8.27
CA VAL A 405 4.01 8.23 8.19
C VAL A 405 3.02 8.66 7.09
N LYS A 406 2.47 9.87 7.21
CA LYS A 406 1.54 10.47 6.26
C LYS A 406 1.95 11.92 5.95
N PRO A 407 2.17 12.30 4.68
CA PRO A 407 2.11 11.48 3.48
C PRO A 407 3.23 10.42 3.43
N TYR A 408 3.07 9.43 2.54
CA TYR A 408 4.13 8.48 2.21
C TYR A 408 5.32 9.22 1.58
N VAL A 409 6.54 8.87 1.97
CA VAL A 409 7.78 9.50 1.48
C VAL A 409 8.21 8.77 0.21
N THR A 410 8.14 9.46 -0.92
CA THR A 410 8.68 9.02 -2.21
C THR A 410 10.08 9.60 -2.41
N HIS A 411 10.21 10.92 -2.20
CA HIS A 411 11.42 11.70 -2.44
C HIS A 411 11.90 12.30 -1.13
N LEU A 412 12.94 11.71 -0.55
CA LEU A 412 13.36 11.96 0.83
C LEU A 412 13.45 13.47 1.17
N TYR A 413 14.12 14.26 0.34
CA TYR A 413 14.34 15.67 0.67
C TYR A 413 13.08 16.53 0.51
N THR A 414 12.37 16.39 -0.60
CA THR A 414 11.16 17.17 -0.88
C THR A 414 10.06 16.84 0.13
N ASP A 415 9.84 15.56 0.42
CA ASP A 415 8.75 15.11 1.29
C ASP A 415 9.02 15.37 2.78
N LEU A 416 10.28 15.57 3.18
CA LEU A 416 10.64 15.95 4.56
C LEU A 416 10.71 17.48 4.77
N SER A 417 10.74 18.28 3.69
CA SER A 417 11.02 19.72 3.75
C SER A 417 9.93 20.58 4.42
N ASN A 418 8.73 20.05 4.64
CA ASN A 418 7.66 20.75 5.36
C ASN A 418 7.59 20.38 6.87
N GLY A 419 8.50 19.53 7.35
CA GLY A 419 8.61 19.11 8.74
C GLY A 419 7.58 18.08 9.23
N LEU A 420 6.45 17.87 8.53
CA LEU A 420 5.34 17.04 9.02
C LEU A 420 5.73 15.58 9.30
N VAL A 421 6.49 14.98 8.39
CA VAL A 421 6.94 13.59 8.54
C VAL A 421 7.94 13.47 9.69
N LEU A 422 8.88 14.42 9.81
CA LEU A 422 9.86 14.42 10.89
C LEU A 422 9.19 14.57 12.27
N LEU A 423 8.18 15.44 12.37
CA LEU A 423 7.36 15.58 13.58
C LEU A 423 6.62 14.28 13.93
N GLN A 424 6.06 13.57 12.94
CA GLN A 424 5.50 12.24 13.19
C GLN A 424 6.51 11.26 13.76
N LEU A 425 7.77 11.29 13.31
CA LEU A 425 8.82 10.42 13.85
C LEU A 425 9.10 10.72 15.33
N PHE A 426 9.05 11.98 15.76
CA PHE A 426 9.14 12.32 17.19
C PHE A 426 8.03 11.67 18.01
N ASP A 427 6.79 11.71 17.53
CA ASP A 427 5.67 11.03 18.17
C ASP A 427 5.79 9.50 18.16
N LYS A 428 6.47 8.91 17.16
CA LYS A 428 6.81 7.47 17.16
C LYS A 428 7.87 7.13 18.20
N ILE A 429 8.82 8.04 18.45
CA ILE A 429 9.84 7.86 19.48
C ILE A 429 9.21 8.04 20.87
N LYS A 430 8.44 9.12 21.08
CA LYS A 430 7.75 9.40 22.34
C LYS A 430 6.33 9.88 22.03
N PRO A 431 5.29 9.05 22.26
CA PRO A 431 3.91 9.45 22.02
C PRO A 431 3.53 10.74 22.75
N GLY A 432 2.96 11.71 22.02
CA GLY A 432 2.58 13.01 22.55
C GLY A 432 3.77 13.96 22.79
N ALA A 433 4.90 13.73 22.11
CA ALA A 433 6.04 14.64 22.15
C ALA A 433 5.80 15.90 21.32
N VAL A 434 4.96 15.81 20.29
CA VAL A 434 4.64 16.94 19.42
C VAL A 434 3.30 17.56 19.82
N ASP A 435 3.30 18.86 20.05
CA ASP A 435 2.07 19.64 20.17
C ASP A 435 1.52 19.96 18.78
N TRP A 436 0.63 19.10 18.29
CA TRP A 436 0.00 19.24 16.97
C TRP A 436 -0.86 20.49 16.82
N SER A 437 -1.20 21.20 17.91
CA SER A 437 -1.90 22.49 17.83
C SER A 437 -1.01 23.61 17.29
N LEU A 438 0.32 23.44 17.36
CA LEU A 438 1.31 24.37 16.80
C LEU A 438 1.73 24.01 15.36
N VAL A 439 1.34 22.84 14.87
CA VAL A 439 1.81 22.31 13.58
C VAL A 439 0.87 22.72 12.46
N ASP A 440 1.40 23.40 11.45
CA ASP A 440 0.70 23.69 10.21
C ASP A 440 0.55 22.39 9.40
N GLN A 441 -0.67 21.85 9.29
CA GLN A 441 -0.96 20.67 8.47
C GLN A 441 -1.55 21.05 7.10
N ASP A 442 -2.29 22.16 7.07
CA ASP A 442 -2.85 22.75 5.85
C ASP A 442 -2.02 23.96 5.43
N PHE A 443 -1.34 23.83 4.30
CA PHE A 443 -0.44 24.87 3.80
C PHE A 443 -1.18 25.81 2.85
N ASP A 444 -1.36 27.06 3.28
CA ASP A 444 -1.87 28.12 2.41
C ASP A 444 -0.78 28.47 1.37
N PRO A 445 -1.06 28.45 0.06
CA PRO A 445 -0.06 28.72 -0.97
C PRO A 445 0.73 30.03 -0.80
N LYS A 446 0.12 31.08 -0.23
CA LYS A 446 0.76 32.38 -0.01
C LYS A 446 1.65 32.41 1.23
N ARG A 447 1.39 31.54 2.21
CA ARG A 447 2.12 31.46 3.50
C ARG A 447 2.95 30.19 3.65
N ARG A 448 2.87 29.28 2.67
CA ARG A 448 3.47 27.93 2.71
C ARG A 448 4.91 27.94 3.18
N LEU A 449 5.75 28.78 2.60
CA LEU A 449 7.18 28.85 2.96
C LEU A 449 7.41 29.17 4.45
N PHE A 450 6.60 30.06 5.01
CA PHE A 450 6.64 30.44 6.42
C PHE A 450 6.12 29.31 7.31
N GLN A 451 5.01 28.67 6.94
CA GLN A 451 4.44 27.52 7.64
C GLN A 451 5.40 26.32 7.66
N GLU A 452 6.00 25.99 6.52
CA GLU A 452 7.02 24.93 6.40
C GLU A 452 8.25 25.23 7.27
N THR A 453 8.70 26.48 7.29
CA THR A 453 9.80 26.92 8.18
C THR A 453 9.40 26.80 9.65
N GLY A 454 8.17 27.18 10.01
CA GLY A 454 7.62 27.05 11.35
C GLY A 454 7.64 25.60 11.82
N ASN A 455 7.08 24.69 11.03
CA ASN A 455 7.12 23.25 11.30
C ASN A 455 8.55 22.71 11.42
N CYS A 456 9.47 23.11 10.53
CA CYS A 456 10.86 22.67 10.62
C CYS A 456 11.59 23.21 11.85
N ASN A 457 11.21 24.37 12.38
CA ASN A 457 11.71 24.84 13.67
C ASN A 457 11.14 24.01 14.83
N LEU A 458 9.85 23.63 14.77
CA LEU A 458 9.26 22.70 15.74
C LEU A 458 9.97 21.34 15.76
N VAL A 459 10.53 20.87 14.64
CA VAL A 459 11.39 19.68 14.59
C VAL A 459 12.64 19.86 15.45
N ILE A 460 13.28 21.03 15.40
CA ILE A 460 14.45 21.35 16.22
C ILE A 460 14.06 21.45 17.70
N ASP A 461 12.96 22.13 18.01
CA ASP A 461 12.48 22.32 19.38
C ASP A 461 12.08 20.96 20.02
N SER A 462 11.41 20.10 19.24
CA SER A 462 11.07 18.73 19.64
C SER A 462 12.32 17.93 19.97
N ALA A 463 13.37 18.04 19.14
CA ALA A 463 14.66 17.39 19.38
C ALA A 463 15.27 17.82 20.72
N GLN A 464 15.33 19.14 20.96
CA GLN A 464 15.88 19.71 22.20
C GLN A 464 15.09 19.24 23.42
N SER A 465 13.75 19.24 23.36
CA SER A 465 12.89 18.79 24.45
C SER A 465 13.08 17.32 24.85
N MET A 466 13.60 16.52 23.91
CA MET A 466 13.87 15.09 24.08
C MET A 466 15.36 14.76 24.25
N ASN A 467 16.22 15.77 24.38
CA ASN A 467 17.69 15.63 24.42
C ASN A 467 18.27 14.91 23.18
N ILE A 468 17.60 15.00 22.04
CA ILE A 468 18.09 14.53 20.74
C ILE A 468 18.90 15.67 20.12
N ARG A 469 20.19 15.44 19.85
CA ARG A 469 21.10 16.46 19.35
C ARG A 469 21.35 16.31 17.85
N PHE A 470 20.87 17.27 17.06
CA PHE A 470 21.33 17.43 15.68
C PHE A 470 22.61 18.27 15.63
N VAL A 471 23.60 17.82 14.87
CA VAL A 471 24.88 18.54 14.71
C VAL A 471 24.73 19.62 13.65
N ASN A 472 24.73 20.90 14.06
CA ASN A 472 24.68 22.06 13.18
C ASN A 472 23.49 22.06 12.19
N VAL A 473 22.30 21.65 12.66
CA VAL A 473 21.07 21.67 11.86
C VAL A 473 20.11 22.71 12.42
N SER A 474 19.57 23.56 11.55
CA SER A 474 18.46 24.46 11.83
C SER A 474 17.21 24.05 11.04
N GLY A 475 16.03 24.56 11.42
CA GLY A 475 14.80 24.31 10.67
C GLY A 475 14.88 24.80 9.22
N LYS A 476 15.67 25.85 8.96
CA LYS A 476 15.90 26.36 7.60
C LYS A 476 16.66 25.38 6.72
N ASP A 477 17.58 24.60 7.28
CA ASP A 477 18.37 23.63 6.51
C ASP A 477 17.50 22.45 6.04
N ILE A 478 16.58 22.01 6.90
CA ILE A 478 15.57 20.99 6.57
C ILE A 478 14.64 21.52 5.47
N GLN A 479 14.09 22.72 5.66
CA GLN A 479 13.15 23.33 4.72
C GLN A 479 13.79 23.59 3.35
N LYS A 480 15.07 23.99 3.33
CA LYS A 480 15.86 24.18 2.11
C LYS A 480 16.40 22.89 1.51
N ARG A 481 16.11 21.73 2.12
CA ARG A 481 16.48 20.41 1.58
C ARG A 481 18.00 20.20 1.55
N ASP A 482 18.75 20.70 2.54
CA ASP A 482 20.18 20.43 2.63
C ASP A 482 20.42 18.93 2.79
N ARG A 483 20.93 18.29 1.73
CA ARG A 483 21.01 16.83 1.64
C ARG A 483 21.78 16.22 2.80
N LYS A 484 22.95 16.78 3.10
CA LYS A 484 23.85 16.24 4.13
C LYS A 484 23.23 16.38 5.52
N LEU A 485 22.63 17.53 5.81
CA LEU A 485 22.02 17.79 7.11
C LEU A 485 20.73 16.99 7.30
N VAL A 486 19.88 16.86 6.27
CA VAL A 486 18.66 16.03 6.32
C VAL A 486 19.01 14.55 6.53
N LEU A 487 20.02 14.02 5.85
CA LEU A 487 20.50 12.65 6.11
C LEU A 487 20.99 12.49 7.57
N GLY A 488 21.69 13.50 8.10
CA GLY A 488 22.08 13.54 9.50
C GLY A 488 20.89 13.50 10.47
N VAL A 489 19.82 14.24 10.17
CA VAL A 489 18.56 14.22 10.94
C VAL A 489 17.92 12.83 10.89
N CYS A 490 17.77 12.23 9.70
CA CYS A 490 17.18 10.91 9.53
C CYS A 490 17.93 9.84 10.33
N PHE A 491 19.27 9.81 10.25
CA PHE A 491 20.09 8.89 11.02
C PHE A 491 19.89 9.07 12.53
N THR A 492 19.92 10.32 12.99
CA THR A 492 19.79 10.64 14.42
C THR A 492 18.44 10.20 14.97
N LEU A 493 17.36 10.37 14.20
CA LEU A 493 16.02 9.92 14.60
C LEU A 493 15.89 8.39 14.56
N MET A 494 16.49 7.73 13.57
CA MET A 494 16.55 6.27 13.52
C MET A 494 17.27 5.69 14.74
N GLN A 495 18.40 6.29 15.10
CA GLN A 495 19.19 5.92 16.26
C GLN A 495 18.41 6.16 17.57
N ALA A 496 17.76 7.31 17.72
CA ALA A 496 16.93 7.61 18.88
C ALA A 496 15.76 6.62 19.02
N TYR A 497 15.14 6.24 17.90
CA TYR A 497 14.07 5.26 17.87
C TYR A 497 14.53 3.87 18.33
N ILE A 498 15.68 3.37 17.84
CA ILE A 498 16.16 2.04 18.25
C ILE A 498 16.59 2.02 19.73
N PHE A 499 17.22 3.09 20.22
CA PHE A 499 17.55 3.20 21.65
C PHE A 499 16.31 3.26 22.53
N LYS A 500 15.28 4.00 22.10
CA LYS A 500 13.98 3.99 22.80
C LYS A 500 13.42 2.57 22.94
N LEU A 501 13.46 1.77 21.86
CA LEU A 501 12.99 0.38 21.91
C LEU A 501 13.85 -0.48 22.86
N LEU A 502 15.17 -0.28 22.86
CA LEU A 502 16.08 -0.96 23.80
C LEU A 502 15.74 -0.62 25.26
N HIS A 503 15.50 0.65 25.57
CA HIS A 503 15.10 1.10 26.90
C HIS A 503 13.80 0.45 27.39
N GLU A 504 12.82 0.23 26.49
CA GLU A 504 11.54 -0.39 26.84
C GLU A 504 11.64 -1.87 27.21
N VAL A 505 12.62 -2.59 26.66
CA VAL A 505 12.80 -4.04 26.90
C VAL A 505 13.86 -4.35 27.96
N THR A 506 14.57 -3.33 28.47
CA THR A 506 15.60 -3.45 29.51
C THR A 506 15.22 -2.76 30.85
N PRO A 507 13.95 -2.82 31.33
CA PRO A 507 13.59 -2.14 32.57
C PRO A 507 14.34 -2.75 33.76
N GLY A 508 15.17 -1.94 34.41
CA GLY A 508 15.97 -2.35 35.58
C GLY A 508 17.30 -3.02 35.26
N GLU A 509 17.68 -3.19 33.99
CA GLU A 509 19.06 -3.59 33.68
C GLU A 509 20.04 -2.45 34.00
N SER A 510 21.18 -2.77 34.61
CA SER A 510 22.18 -1.79 35.03
C SER A 510 22.90 -1.13 33.85
N HIS A 511 23.07 -1.86 32.75
CA HIS A 511 23.71 -1.40 31.52
C HIS A 511 22.68 -1.29 30.39
N ILE A 512 21.89 -0.22 30.40
CA ILE A 512 21.13 0.15 29.21
C ILE A 512 22.09 0.93 28.30
N PRO A 513 22.29 0.50 27.03
CA PRO A 513 23.19 1.20 26.12
C PRO A 513 22.77 2.66 25.92
N ARG A 514 23.74 3.58 26.08
CA ARG A 514 23.54 5.03 25.89
C ARG A 514 24.25 5.55 24.65
N ASP A 515 25.25 4.83 24.16
CA ASP A 515 26.04 5.21 23.01
C ASP A 515 26.56 4.00 22.21
N ASP A 516 27.26 4.29 21.12
CA ASP A 516 27.83 3.29 20.21
C ASP A 516 28.84 2.36 20.90
N LYS A 517 29.54 2.84 21.93
CA LYS A 517 30.55 2.04 22.65
C LYS A 517 29.87 0.99 23.51
N ASP A 518 28.76 1.33 24.16
CA ASP A 518 27.97 0.37 24.93
C ASP A 518 27.46 -0.78 24.04
N ILE A 519 26.99 -0.48 22.83
CA ILE A 519 26.59 -1.49 21.85
C ILE A 519 27.77 -2.39 21.48
N LEU A 520 28.94 -1.81 21.19
CA LEU A 520 30.11 -2.59 20.79
C LEU A 520 30.63 -3.48 21.92
N THR A 521 30.62 -2.98 23.17
CA THR A 521 30.96 -3.78 24.36
C THR A 521 30.03 -4.97 24.48
N TRP A 522 28.71 -4.74 24.42
CA TRP A 522 27.73 -5.82 24.48
C TRP A 522 27.93 -6.83 23.34
N VAL A 523 28.14 -6.38 22.10
CA VAL A 523 28.43 -7.26 20.96
C VAL A 523 29.65 -8.14 21.25
N ASN A 524 30.73 -7.55 21.75
CA ASN A 524 31.95 -8.29 22.03
C ASN A 524 31.80 -9.29 23.19
N GLU A 525 31.04 -8.95 24.22
CA GLU A 525 30.67 -9.90 25.29
C GLU A 525 29.93 -11.11 24.72
N GLN A 526 28.91 -10.87 23.90
CA GLN A 526 28.15 -11.95 23.26
C GLN A 526 28.99 -12.76 22.26
N MET A 527 29.90 -12.12 21.52
CA MET A 527 30.84 -12.82 20.63
C MET A 527 31.79 -13.72 21.41
N MET A 528 32.30 -13.27 22.56
CA MET A 528 33.17 -14.09 23.43
C MET A 528 32.40 -15.29 24.01
N GLU A 529 31.17 -15.09 24.48
CA GLU A 529 30.30 -16.18 24.93
C GLU A 529 30.02 -17.20 23.81
N ALA A 530 29.83 -16.71 22.58
CA ALA A 530 29.68 -17.52 21.37
C ALA A 530 30.98 -18.23 20.92
N ARG A 531 32.11 -17.99 21.60
CA ARG A 531 33.46 -18.42 21.21
C ARG A 531 33.88 -17.92 19.81
N ALA A 532 33.37 -16.77 19.42
CA ALA A 532 33.71 -16.06 18.20
C ALA A 532 34.73 -14.93 18.49
N LYS A 533 35.40 -14.45 17.44
CA LYS A 533 36.39 -13.38 17.58
C LYS A 533 35.67 -12.04 17.87
N PRO A 534 36.08 -11.27 18.90
CA PRO A 534 35.58 -9.93 19.12
C PRO A 534 35.87 -8.99 17.93
N LEU A 535 35.01 -8.00 17.74
CA LEU A 535 35.12 -6.96 16.73
C LEU A 535 35.89 -5.75 17.28
N SER A 536 36.76 -5.18 16.46
CA SER A 536 37.49 -3.96 16.80
C SER A 536 36.63 -2.70 16.75
N SER A 537 35.64 -2.67 15.85
CA SER A 537 34.68 -1.57 15.66
C SER A 537 33.52 -2.01 14.76
N PHE A 538 32.54 -1.14 14.54
CA PHE A 538 31.51 -1.37 13.50
C PHE A 538 32.04 -1.21 12.05
N ARG A 539 33.36 -1.06 11.87
CA ARG A 539 34.05 -1.13 10.58
C ARG A 539 35.09 -2.27 10.54
N ASP A 540 34.98 -3.25 11.43
CA ASP A 540 35.86 -4.41 11.42
C ASP A 540 35.77 -5.15 10.08
N PRO A 541 36.89 -5.42 9.38
CA PRO A 541 36.87 -6.06 8.06
C PRO A 541 36.14 -7.41 8.01
N ALA A 542 36.07 -8.15 9.13
CA ALA A 542 35.36 -9.42 9.18
C ALA A 542 33.85 -9.26 8.91
N LEU A 543 33.28 -8.07 9.14
CA LEU A 543 31.86 -7.79 8.93
C LEU A 543 31.46 -7.84 7.45
N ALA A 544 32.39 -7.59 6.53
CA ALA A 544 32.12 -7.64 5.09
C ALA A 544 31.72 -9.05 4.60
N THR A 545 32.12 -10.09 5.34
CA THR A 545 31.73 -11.49 5.05
C THR A 545 30.30 -11.82 5.49
N GLY A 546 29.71 -11.05 6.41
CA GLY A 546 28.46 -11.38 7.07
C GLY A 546 28.54 -12.47 8.16
N ILE A 547 29.68 -13.18 8.28
CA ILE A 547 29.86 -14.29 9.23
C ILE A 547 29.71 -13.87 10.70
N PRO A 548 30.30 -12.75 11.17
CA PRO A 548 30.14 -12.34 12.58
C PRO A 548 28.67 -12.13 12.98
N ILE A 549 27.83 -11.67 12.05
CA ILE A 549 26.40 -11.46 12.28
C ILE A 549 25.70 -12.80 12.47
N LEU A 550 26.01 -13.80 11.64
CA LEU A 550 25.47 -15.15 11.77
C LEU A 550 25.92 -15.83 13.07
N GLN A 551 27.19 -15.67 13.46
CA GLN A 551 27.73 -16.19 14.71
C GLN A 551 26.99 -15.61 15.92
N LEU A 552 26.82 -14.29 15.96
CA LEU A 552 26.10 -13.62 17.03
C LEU A 552 24.62 -14.01 17.05
N LEU A 553 23.96 -14.06 15.88
CA LEU A 553 22.55 -14.41 15.77
C LEU A 553 22.28 -15.85 16.25
N GLU A 554 23.17 -16.78 15.90
CA GLU A 554 23.11 -18.17 16.34
C GLU A 554 23.31 -18.31 17.86
N HIS A 555 24.11 -17.42 18.48
CA HIS A 555 24.23 -17.34 19.94
C HIS A 555 22.96 -16.78 20.60
N ILE A 556 22.40 -15.69 20.06
CA ILE A 556 21.19 -15.05 20.57
C ILE A 556 19.97 -15.97 20.45
N LYS A 557 19.85 -16.67 19.32
CA LYS A 557 18.76 -17.61 19.03
C LYS A 557 19.34 -18.86 18.36
N PRO A 558 19.62 -19.93 19.14
CA PRO A 558 20.13 -21.19 18.60
C PRO A 558 19.23 -21.78 17.51
N ASN A 559 19.86 -22.35 16.47
CA ASN A 559 19.21 -22.89 15.26
C ASN A 559 18.43 -21.85 14.42
N SER A 560 18.71 -20.55 14.60
CA SER A 560 18.15 -19.50 13.74
C SER A 560 18.83 -19.44 12.36
N THR A 561 20.00 -20.06 12.23
CA THR A 561 20.78 -20.16 11.00
C THR A 561 21.09 -21.62 10.65
N ASN A 562 21.35 -21.90 9.38
CA ASN A 562 21.90 -23.19 8.94
C ASN A 562 23.42 -23.05 8.75
N LYS A 563 24.18 -23.63 9.69
CA LYS A 563 25.65 -23.58 9.73
C LYS A 563 26.31 -24.18 8.49
N ASP A 564 25.67 -25.14 7.82
CA ASP A 564 26.20 -25.77 6.61
C ASP A 564 26.34 -24.76 5.46
N ILE A 565 25.57 -23.67 5.49
CA ILE A 565 25.62 -22.62 4.47
C ILE A 565 26.86 -21.74 4.63
N TRP A 566 27.32 -21.50 5.86
CA TRP A 566 28.29 -20.44 6.16
C TRP A 566 29.57 -20.91 6.87
N LEU A 567 29.70 -22.18 7.22
CA LEU A 567 30.96 -22.78 7.72
C LEU A 567 31.82 -23.43 6.62
N GLY A 568 31.37 -23.42 5.36
CA GLY A 568 32.09 -24.02 4.24
C GLY A 568 33.31 -23.21 3.77
N ASN A 569 34.27 -23.86 3.12
CA ASN A 569 35.51 -23.23 2.64
C ASN A 569 35.34 -22.38 1.36
N ASN A 570 34.25 -22.56 0.61
CA ASN A 570 33.98 -21.88 -0.67
C ASN A 570 32.66 -21.10 -0.59
N ILE A 571 32.59 -20.12 0.30
CA ILE A 571 31.43 -19.25 0.46
C ILE A 571 31.61 -17.96 -0.36
N ASP A 572 30.54 -17.55 -1.03
CA ASP A 572 30.45 -16.23 -1.65
C ASP A 572 29.97 -15.21 -0.62
N ASP A 573 30.82 -14.25 -0.26
CA ASP A 573 30.50 -13.25 0.77
C ASP A 573 29.23 -12.46 0.43
N ALA A 574 28.96 -12.14 -0.84
CA ALA A 574 27.74 -11.44 -1.23
C ALA A 574 26.49 -12.28 -0.90
N SER A 575 26.53 -13.57 -1.25
CA SER A 575 25.50 -14.54 -0.88
C SER A 575 25.34 -14.68 0.65
N ILE A 576 26.43 -14.68 1.42
CA ILE A 576 26.38 -14.80 2.88
C ILE A 576 25.82 -13.54 3.55
N ARG A 577 26.18 -12.34 3.07
CA ARG A 577 25.58 -11.08 3.56
C ARG A 577 24.06 -11.10 3.37
N GLN A 578 23.59 -11.51 2.20
CA GLN A 578 22.16 -11.63 1.91
C GLN A 578 21.47 -12.64 2.83
N TYR A 579 22.10 -13.80 3.06
CA TYR A 579 21.62 -14.80 3.99
C TYR A 579 21.55 -14.28 5.44
N ALA A 580 22.59 -13.58 5.90
CA ALA A 580 22.67 -13.01 7.25
C ALA A 580 21.54 -12.03 7.54
N ILE A 581 21.26 -11.09 6.63
CA ILE A 581 20.16 -10.13 6.78
C ILE A 581 18.80 -10.87 6.82
N SER A 582 18.61 -11.85 5.93
CA SER A 582 17.38 -12.64 5.89
C SER A 582 17.17 -13.45 7.19
N CYS A 583 18.23 -14.04 7.74
CA CYS A 583 18.19 -14.71 9.04
C CYS A 583 17.87 -13.74 10.19
N CYS A 584 18.40 -12.52 10.18
CA CYS A 584 18.03 -11.50 11.17
C CYS A 584 16.53 -11.18 11.11
N HIS A 585 15.99 -10.95 9.91
CA HIS A 585 14.56 -10.72 9.70
C HIS A 585 13.71 -11.89 10.19
N LYS A 586 14.07 -13.12 9.81
CA LYS A 586 13.39 -14.36 10.24
C LYS A 586 13.40 -14.54 11.76
N ALA A 587 14.52 -14.21 12.41
CA ALA A 587 14.66 -14.32 13.85
C ALA A 587 13.81 -13.29 14.62
N GLY A 588 13.35 -12.24 13.95
CA GLY A 588 12.49 -11.19 14.50
C GLY A 588 13.19 -9.84 14.70
N ALA A 589 14.45 -9.69 14.25
CA ALA A 589 15.14 -8.41 14.30
C ALA A 589 14.67 -7.50 13.15
N ARG A 590 14.29 -6.26 13.47
CA ARG A 590 13.92 -5.24 12.48
C ARG A 590 15.18 -4.54 11.99
N VAL A 591 15.79 -5.09 10.95
CA VAL A 591 17.05 -4.61 10.38
C VAL A 591 16.77 -3.88 9.06
N PHE A 592 17.28 -2.66 8.91
CA PHE A 592 17.25 -1.88 7.67
C PHE A 592 18.61 -1.86 6.96
N THR A 593 19.63 -2.44 7.58
CA THR A 593 20.94 -2.65 6.98
C THR A 593 20.84 -3.63 5.83
N LEU A 594 21.18 -3.16 4.63
CA LEU A 594 21.26 -3.94 3.41
C LEU A 594 22.64 -4.62 3.28
N PRO A 595 22.76 -5.70 2.47
CA PRO A 595 24.04 -6.36 2.19
C PRO A 595 25.14 -5.40 1.74
N GLU A 596 24.79 -4.41 0.92
CA GLU A 596 25.75 -3.42 0.40
C GLU A 596 26.37 -2.57 1.54
N HIS A 597 25.65 -2.31 2.63
CA HIS A 597 26.24 -1.62 3.79
C HIS A 597 27.30 -2.45 4.51
N LEU A 598 27.16 -3.78 4.51
CA LEU A 598 28.15 -4.67 5.10
C LEU A 598 29.39 -4.73 4.21
N GLU A 599 29.19 -4.78 2.89
CA GLU A 599 30.26 -4.70 1.89
C GLU A 599 31.08 -3.41 2.04
N ASP A 600 30.39 -2.26 2.16
CA ASP A 600 31.00 -0.94 2.31
C ASP A 600 31.53 -0.68 3.74
N LEU A 601 31.35 -1.61 4.67
CA LEU A 601 31.65 -1.44 6.10
C LEU A 601 31.07 -0.13 6.66
N ASN A 602 29.80 0.16 6.32
CA ASN A 602 29.09 1.35 6.77
C ASN A 602 28.79 1.25 8.27
N GLY A 603 29.71 1.78 9.09
CA GLY A 603 29.64 1.67 10.54
C GLY A 603 28.36 2.22 11.18
N LYS A 604 27.71 3.23 10.59
CA LYS A 604 26.42 3.76 11.08
C LYS A 604 25.32 2.71 10.94
N MET A 605 25.20 2.10 9.76
CA MET A 605 24.17 1.09 9.51
C MET A 605 24.48 -0.22 10.23
N ILE A 606 25.75 -0.59 10.34
CA ILE A 606 26.16 -1.79 11.09
C ILE A 606 25.86 -1.64 12.58
N LEU A 607 26.10 -0.46 13.17
CA LEU A 607 25.68 -0.14 14.54
C LEU A 607 24.18 -0.41 14.72
N THR A 608 23.32 0.10 13.82
CA THR A 608 21.86 -0.10 13.93
C THR A 608 21.45 -1.56 13.80
N LEU A 609 22.17 -2.37 13.00
CA LEU A 609 21.95 -3.82 12.91
C LEU A 609 22.21 -4.47 14.27
N PHE A 610 23.36 -4.19 14.89
CA PHE A 610 23.71 -4.78 16.18
C PHE A 610 22.79 -4.30 17.31
N ALA A 611 22.36 -3.04 17.29
CA ALA A 611 21.34 -2.56 18.21
C ALA A 611 19.99 -3.31 18.03
N SER A 612 19.60 -3.62 16.79
CA SER A 612 18.42 -4.46 16.52
C SER A 612 18.60 -5.91 16.98
N LEU A 613 19.81 -6.47 16.92
CA LEU A 613 20.10 -7.80 17.48
C LEU A 613 20.09 -7.79 19.02
N GLN A 614 20.58 -6.73 19.64
CA GLN A 614 20.49 -6.54 21.08
C GLN A 614 19.03 -6.42 21.54
N LEU A 615 18.21 -5.68 20.80
CA LEU A 615 16.78 -5.60 21.04
C LEU A 615 16.11 -6.97 20.91
N LEU A 616 16.49 -7.77 19.91
CA LEU A 616 16.01 -9.14 19.78
C LEU A 616 16.41 -10.00 21.00
N TYR A 617 17.67 -9.94 21.42
CA TYR A 617 18.18 -10.68 22.57
C TYR A 617 17.34 -10.41 23.83
N TYR A 618 17.15 -9.14 24.18
CA TYR A 618 16.38 -8.77 25.37
C TYR A 618 14.90 -9.14 25.27
N ASN A 619 14.30 -9.02 24.09
CA ASN A 619 12.93 -9.51 23.87
C ASN A 619 12.81 -11.03 24.10
N LEU A 620 13.79 -11.82 23.65
CA LEU A 620 13.80 -13.27 23.86
C LEU A 620 14.01 -13.61 25.34
N LYS A 621 14.95 -12.94 26.01
CA LYS A 621 15.22 -13.09 27.44
C LYS A 621 13.97 -12.78 28.27
N GLN A 622 13.31 -11.64 28.03
CA GLN A 622 12.09 -11.26 28.73
C GLN A 622 10.94 -12.27 28.51
N LYS A 623 10.79 -12.79 27.29
CA LYS A 623 9.79 -13.85 27.00
C LYS A 623 10.11 -15.14 27.77
N ALA A 624 11.37 -15.53 27.87
CA ALA A 624 11.79 -16.71 28.63
C ALA A 624 11.54 -16.54 30.14
N GLU A 625 11.89 -15.40 30.72
CA GLU A 625 11.65 -15.07 32.12
C GLU A 625 10.15 -15.05 32.46
N ASN A 626 9.33 -14.44 31.60
CA ASN A 626 7.88 -14.42 31.77
C ASN A 626 7.26 -15.81 31.69
N LYS A 627 7.77 -16.68 30.81
CA LYS A 627 7.36 -18.09 30.75
C LYS A 627 7.72 -18.83 32.03
N HIS A 628 8.93 -18.63 32.56
CA HIS A 628 9.37 -19.27 33.79
C HIS A 628 8.54 -18.81 35.01
N LYS A 629 8.27 -17.50 35.15
CA LYS A 629 7.40 -16.96 36.20
C LYS A 629 5.97 -17.53 36.13
N ARG A 630 5.41 -17.71 34.92
CA ARG A 630 4.09 -18.34 34.73
C ARG A 630 4.06 -19.80 35.15
N ILE A 631 5.10 -20.58 34.81
CA ILE A 631 5.21 -21.99 35.23
C ILE A 631 5.30 -22.07 36.74
N LYS A 632 6.20 -21.30 37.37
CA LYS A 632 6.36 -21.26 38.84
C LYS A 632 5.06 -20.88 39.56
N ASN A 633 4.34 -19.88 39.05
CA ASN A 633 3.04 -19.48 39.61
C ASN A 633 1.96 -20.56 39.43
N ASN A 634 1.98 -21.30 38.33
CA ASN A 634 1.06 -22.42 38.12
C ASN A 634 1.41 -23.60 39.04
N GLU A 635 2.68 -23.97 39.18
CA GLU A 635 3.14 -25.01 40.12
C GLU A 635 2.73 -24.66 41.56
N LEU A 636 2.90 -23.40 41.98
CA LEU A 636 2.44 -22.90 43.27
C LEU A 636 0.91 -22.96 43.44
N LYS A 637 0.12 -22.80 42.37
CA LYS A 637 -1.35 -22.99 42.40
C LYS A 637 -1.73 -24.47 42.50
N TRP A 638 -1.05 -25.35 41.76
CA TRP A 638 -1.26 -26.80 41.81
C TRP A 638 -0.94 -27.38 43.20
N LEU A 639 0.13 -26.90 43.84
CA LEU A 639 0.46 -27.27 45.22
C LEU A 639 -0.67 -26.90 46.20
N LYS A 640 -1.32 -25.74 46.02
CA LYS A 640 -2.46 -25.32 46.86
C LYS A 640 -3.72 -26.17 46.65
N LEU A 641 -4.03 -26.56 45.40
CA LEU A 641 -5.22 -27.38 45.10
C LEU A 641 -5.11 -28.80 45.68
N ASN A 642 -3.89 -29.35 45.78
CA ASN A 642 -3.69 -30.69 46.34
C ASN A 642 -3.78 -30.73 47.88
N ASP A 643 -3.53 -29.61 48.56
CA ASP A 643 -3.73 -29.54 50.01
C ASP A 643 -5.22 -29.49 50.39
N ASP A 644 -6.06 -28.83 49.57
CA ASP A 644 -7.51 -28.77 49.84
C ASP A 644 -8.21 -30.13 49.63
N GLN A 645 -7.73 -31.00 48.74
CA GLN A 645 -8.33 -32.34 48.54
C GLN A 645 -7.98 -33.36 49.62
N LYS A 646 -7.05 -33.08 50.54
CA LYS A 646 -6.75 -33.99 51.66
C LYS A 646 -7.70 -33.85 52.86
N THR A 647 -8.67 -32.93 52.81
CA THR A 647 -9.57 -32.70 53.96
C THR A 647 -10.96 -33.35 53.87
N ASN A 648 -11.31 -34.00 52.75
CA ASN A 648 -12.64 -34.65 52.59
C ASN A 648 -12.59 -36.20 52.63
N GLY A 649 -11.73 -36.76 53.49
CA GLY A 649 -11.64 -38.20 53.75
C GLY A 649 -11.96 -38.54 55.20
N ALA A 650 -13.11 -38.07 55.70
CA ALA A 650 -13.64 -38.44 57.01
C ALA A 650 -15.18 -38.35 56.98
N GLU A 651 -15.80 -39.31 56.31
CA GLU A 651 -17.12 -39.83 56.67
C GLU A 651 -17.04 -41.36 56.76
#